data_AF-A0A9W4QVW4-F1
#
_entry.id   AF-A0A9W4QVW4-F1
#
_cell.length_a   1.000
_cell.length_b   1.000
_cell.length_c   1.000
_cell.angle_alpha   90.00
_cell.angle_beta   90.00
_cell.angle_gamma   90.00
#
_symmetry.space_group_name_H-M   'P 1'
#
loop_
_entity.id
_entity.type
_entity.pdbx_description
1 polymer ?
#
loop_
_entity_poly.entity_id
_entity_poly.type
_entity_poly.pdbx_seq_one_letter_code
_entity_poly.pdbx_strand_id
1 'polypeptide(L)'
;MDNQALQISNAAPSNTGQNLEKLRQQGMTKIQQFAPLTWTDHNRFDPGVTVLEVLVYVLSDLSYKLDYPVPELLAQPHSEGSVKFYEPEQVLFSHCVTEDDYRRLILDLLDVKNVHVMSHQVAGSSTTILDFQVLLYAPDDDKKTNVTALVNQAFSLARCVNHRLGDITFYDISKVTVGMTLSLQHVDNLVALLTELYILIGREISPDIPKYSAQQLLRQGMSIGQIYQGPKLQHGFVLDEDLHKSAYSVSLFSSNILSVLHGHESIERVNAFRFSSQQDSADGNYNAQDGYEFWQIQFGSDDSAQRVNIAQLGFDEEHFFDDLSLLIDGQSYQLTEQDKAAIRQGLQVLNHPPELTSSVMLPKFESAQYLALSDYRSLQHELPQVFAVGEQTLDADIDSAQKAQLMQFKGYLQLFDQILADQHKQLDVLPDILSLPPTSLFEGLGKLLDSMLASESLNSQQVDLFWQQACALPHSQLSQALTNISGIEHLLNTDALSYWQRGMQRSLENDFSIAQLTRLNHSVDHLLARFAERSVDSNLLKYQAVFSFYAPSLSNEADPSPAEPLLERLVLLRQYIDKCRLLSEISHLGQNRCRGYDYLSADVQLSQCSAMAKGIMRRLGLSHPAHMPLATHNRESFYLVEGSLLQSEYFSALERAQLSNSLYFVLPDWTTRFACVEFRQFAERKIRELTPLHMPVHCLWLDRETMSLFERLYYGWLNYFSQTQRERFELSNASVTAIEQQLSKLLGQFFTSHIPLEPNSGPIWPLSTVILTHQADKLGLWDEVKETMVEILLVYCDDDSVDEFVIDGQTSSDIYRSVNTNIDAYVTYFPTDFSADDIFYLSAQHYIDEICRPSISDHVQQDKRLTIGYSPLAYLKPLYPVSISTINSRSTEQSKFIVAHSKPNRI
;
A
#
# COMPACT_ATOMS: atom_id res chain seq x y z
N MET A 1 35.70 -13.01 12.63
CA MET A 1 35.65 -12.97 11.15
C MET A 1 35.50 -11.51 10.80
N ASP A 2 36.54 -10.92 10.21
CA ASP A 2 36.54 -9.52 9.79
C ASP A 2 35.48 -9.32 8.70
N ASN A 3 34.41 -8.62 9.04
CA ASN A 3 33.45 -8.06 8.10
C ASN A 3 34.11 -6.85 7.40
N GLN A 4 35.17 -7.12 6.62
CA GLN A 4 35.50 -6.22 5.52
C GLN A 4 34.45 -6.46 4.43
N ALA A 5 33.27 -5.86 4.62
CA ALA A 5 32.37 -5.64 3.52
C ALA A 5 33.19 -5.00 2.41
N LEU A 6 33.20 -5.61 1.22
CA LEU A 6 33.77 -5.05 0.00
C LEU A 6 33.15 -3.66 -0.20
N GLN A 7 33.80 -2.61 0.31
CA GLN A 7 33.45 -1.25 -0.03
C GLN A 7 33.77 -1.11 -1.52
N ILE A 8 32.74 -0.96 -2.33
CA ILE A 8 32.89 -0.50 -3.70
C ILE A 8 33.59 0.85 -3.60
N SER A 9 34.81 0.93 -4.11
CA SER A 9 35.58 2.17 -4.14
C SER A 9 34.75 3.27 -4.80
N ASN A 10 34.52 4.39 -4.11
CA ASN A 10 33.88 5.57 -4.68
C ASN A 10 34.75 6.26 -5.75
N ALA A 11 36.04 5.91 -5.84
CA ALA A 11 36.88 6.38 -6.94
C ALA A 11 36.48 5.65 -8.23
N ALA A 12 36.17 6.42 -9.27
CA ALA A 12 35.93 5.88 -10.60
C ALA A 12 37.10 4.97 -11.00
N PRO A 13 36.84 3.73 -11.44
CA PRO A 13 37.91 2.87 -11.93
C PRO A 13 38.64 3.59 -13.06
N SER A 14 39.98 3.47 -13.12
CA SER A 14 40.74 4.05 -14.22
C SER A 14 40.22 3.45 -15.53
N ASN A 15 39.56 4.24 -16.38
CA ASN A 15 39.01 3.72 -17.63
C ASN A 15 40.15 3.39 -18.61
N THR A 16 40.63 2.14 -18.54
CA THR A 16 41.68 1.65 -19.44
C THR A 16 41.18 1.45 -20.86
N GLY A 17 39.85 1.41 -21.09
CA GLY A 17 39.24 1.19 -22.40
C GLY A 17 39.39 2.36 -23.36
N GLN A 18 39.68 3.57 -22.85
CA GLN A 18 40.02 4.72 -23.69
C GLN A 18 41.53 4.85 -23.97
N ASN A 19 42.37 4.01 -23.34
CA ASN A 19 43.81 4.00 -23.58
C ASN A 19 44.16 2.97 -24.67
N LEU A 20 44.23 3.44 -25.91
CA LEU A 20 44.52 2.63 -27.10
C LEU A 20 45.83 1.85 -26.98
N GLU A 21 46.88 2.44 -26.41
CA GLU A 21 48.18 1.78 -26.26
C GLU A 21 48.09 0.57 -25.32
N LYS A 22 47.40 0.74 -24.18
CA LYS A 22 47.18 -0.34 -23.22
C LYS A 22 46.28 -1.43 -23.80
N LEU A 23 45.18 -1.08 -24.47
CA LEU A 23 44.30 -2.05 -25.12
C LEU A 23 45.03 -2.86 -26.20
N ARG A 24 45.83 -2.19 -27.02
CA ARG A 24 46.71 -2.84 -28.01
C ARG A 24 47.69 -3.78 -27.34
N GLN A 25 48.33 -3.37 -26.24
CA GLN A 25 49.26 -4.22 -25.50
C GLN A 25 48.57 -5.47 -24.93
N GLN A 26 47.34 -5.32 -24.43
CA GLN A 26 46.53 -6.45 -23.95
C GLN A 26 46.20 -7.42 -25.08
N GLY A 27 45.72 -6.91 -26.23
CA GLY A 27 45.44 -7.73 -27.41
C GLY A 27 46.67 -8.46 -27.93
N MET A 28 47.81 -7.76 -28.01
CA MET A 28 49.08 -8.35 -28.42
C MET A 28 49.54 -9.46 -27.46
N THR A 29 49.40 -9.23 -26.15
CA THR A 29 49.72 -10.24 -25.14
C THR A 29 48.86 -11.50 -25.33
N LYS A 30 47.57 -11.35 -25.68
CA LYS A 30 46.68 -12.48 -25.97
C LYS A 30 47.09 -13.22 -27.24
N ILE A 31 47.45 -12.52 -28.32
CA ILE A 31 47.94 -13.15 -29.55
C ILE A 31 49.19 -13.98 -29.27
N GLN A 32 50.16 -13.41 -28.55
CA GLN A 32 51.40 -14.10 -28.17
C GLN A 32 51.15 -15.33 -27.29
N GLN A 33 50.09 -15.31 -26.46
CA GLN A 33 49.68 -16.45 -25.65
C GLN A 33 48.99 -17.55 -26.48
N PHE A 34 48.11 -17.19 -27.41
CA PHE A 34 47.32 -18.15 -28.19
C PHE A 34 48.06 -18.73 -29.40
N ALA A 35 48.98 -17.96 -30.01
CA ALA A 35 49.70 -18.34 -31.23
C ALA A 35 51.23 -18.17 -31.10
N PRO A 36 51.88 -18.65 -30.02
CA PRO A 36 53.29 -18.37 -29.73
C PRO A 36 54.28 -18.87 -30.81
N LEU A 37 53.88 -19.91 -31.57
CA LEU A 37 54.72 -20.57 -32.56
C LEU A 37 54.22 -20.36 -34.01
N THR A 38 52.94 -20.06 -34.20
CA THR A 38 52.29 -19.96 -35.52
C THR A 38 52.20 -18.54 -36.04
N TRP A 39 52.12 -17.53 -35.17
CA TRP A 39 52.13 -16.12 -35.53
C TRP A 39 53.22 -15.40 -34.74
N THR A 40 54.43 -15.36 -35.31
CA THR A 40 55.64 -14.85 -34.63
C THR A 40 56.02 -13.43 -35.05
N ASP A 41 55.55 -12.98 -36.22
CA ASP A 41 55.73 -11.62 -36.70
C ASP A 41 54.62 -10.71 -36.16
N HIS A 42 55.00 -9.73 -35.34
CA HIS A 42 54.09 -8.76 -34.72
C HIS A 42 54.40 -7.33 -35.16
N ASN A 43 55.05 -7.16 -36.31
CA ASN A 43 55.39 -5.85 -36.86
C ASN A 43 54.14 -5.09 -37.34
N ARG A 44 54.26 -3.76 -37.47
CA ARG A 44 53.16 -2.88 -37.92
C ARG A 44 52.66 -3.14 -39.35
N PHE A 45 53.46 -3.82 -40.17
CA PHE A 45 53.08 -4.13 -41.56
C PHE A 45 52.30 -5.45 -41.67
N ASP A 46 52.17 -6.20 -40.58
CA ASP A 46 51.34 -7.41 -40.55
C ASP A 46 49.85 -7.01 -40.64
N PRO A 47 49.08 -7.56 -41.60
CA PRO A 47 47.66 -7.27 -41.74
C PRO A 47 46.82 -7.62 -40.52
N GLY A 48 47.13 -8.70 -39.81
CA GLY A 48 46.43 -9.10 -38.59
C GLY A 48 46.72 -8.15 -37.41
N VAL A 49 47.94 -7.60 -37.32
CA VAL A 49 48.25 -6.54 -36.34
C VAL A 49 47.50 -5.26 -36.68
N THR A 50 47.37 -4.93 -37.97
CA THR A 50 46.56 -3.79 -38.44
C THR A 50 45.09 -3.96 -38.05
N VAL A 51 44.51 -5.16 -38.25
CA VAL A 51 43.15 -5.49 -37.82
C VAL A 51 42.99 -5.35 -36.31
N LEU A 52 43.98 -5.80 -35.52
CA LEU A 52 43.96 -5.61 -34.06
C LEU A 52 43.94 -4.11 -33.68
N GLU A 53 44.76 -3.29 -34.33
CA GLU A 53 44.79 -1.84 -34.06
C GLU A 53 43.45 -1.17 -34.36
N VAL A 54 42.79 -1.55 -35.46
CA VAL A 54 41.44 -1.08 -35.79
C VAL A 54 40.41 -1.58 -34.77
N LEU A 55 40.46 -2.84 -34.37
CA LEU A 55 39.57 -3.38 -33.33
C LEU A 55 39.72 -2.62 -32.01
N VAL A 56 40.96 -2.28 -31.63
CA VAL A 56 41.24 -1.48 -30.43
C VAL A 56 40.62 -0.09 -30.53
N TYR A 57 40.69 0.54 -31.70
CA TYR A 57 40.04 1.83 -31.94
C TYR A 57 38.52 1.74 -31.82
N VAL A 58 37.89 0.76 -32.48
CA VAL A 58 36.43 0.59 -32.44
C VAL A 58 35.93 0.22 -31.03
N LEU A 59 36.68 -0.58 -30.28
CA LEU A 59 36.37 -0.88 -28.87
C LEU A 59 36.44 0.37 -27.98
N SER A 60 37.31 1.33 -28.30
CA SER A 60 37.41 2.57 -27.54
C SER A 60 36.17 3.46 -27.68
N ASP A 61 35.45 3.40 -28.82
CA ASP A 61 34.18 4.09 -29.02
C ASP A 61 33.09 3.54 -28.07
N LEU A 62 32.99 2.22 -27.94
CA LEU A 62 32.08 1.60 -26.96
C LEU A 62 32.43 2.02 -25.53
N SER A 63 33.73 2.02 -25.19
CA SER A 63 34.21 2.47 -23.88
C SER A 63 33.96 3.96 -23.62
N TYR A 64 33.91 4.78 -24.67
CA TYR A 64 33.57 6.19 -24.57
C TYR A 64 32.06 6.36 -24.34
N LYS A 65 31.21 5.62 -25.05
CA LYS A 65 29.75 5.62 -24.84
C LYS A 65 29.35 5.16 -23.44
N LEU A 66 30.04 4.17 -22.89
CA LEU A 66 29.79 3.68 -21.52
C LEU A 66 30.13 4.69 -20.41
N ASP A 67 30.92 5.72 -20.72
CA ASP A 67 31.31 6.77 -19.77
C ASP A 67 30.31 7.94 -19.70
N TYR A 68 29.25 7.93 -20.53
CA TYR A 68 28.21 8.95 -20.42
C TYR A 68 27.52 8.91 -19.05
N PRO A 69 27.05 10.05 -18.54
CA PRO A 69 26.27 10.12 -17.31
C PRO A 69 25.08 9.15 -17.33
N VAL A 70 24.80 8.48 -16.21
CA VAL A 70 23.69 7.53 -16.07
C VAL A 70 22.34 8.09 -16.56
N PRO A 71 21.97 9.36 -16.30
CA PRO A 71 20.74 9.93 -16.86
C PRO A 71 20.68 9.90 -18.40
N GLU A 72 21.81 10.12 -19.09
CA GLU A 72 21.90 10.06 -20.56
C GLU A 72 21.83 8.61 -21.06
N LEU A 73 22.49 7.67 -20.36
CA LEU A 73 22.43 6.23 -20.67
C LEU A 73 21.03 5.63 -20.52
N LEU A 74 20.20 6.19 -19.64
CA LEU A 74 18.84 5.73 -19.38
C LEU A 74 17.76 6.53 -20.15
N ALA A 75 18.15 7.52 -20.95
CA ALA A 75 17.23 8.31 -21.74
C ALA A 75 16.61 7.47 -22.88
N GLN A 76 15.36 7.76 -23.26
CA GLN A 76 14.64 7.07 -24.34
C GLN A 76 14.23 8.04 -25.46
N PRO A 77 14.12 7.58 -26.72
CA PRO A 77 13.95 8.44 -27.88
C PRO A 77 12.57 9.12 -28.00
N HIS A 78 11.55 8.63 -27.29
CA HIS A 78 10.15 9.06 -27.44
C HIS A 78 9.52 9.54 -26.12
N SER A 79 10.34 9.84 -25.10
CA SER A 79 9.87 10.32 -23.80
C SER A 79 10.54 11.65 -23.47
N GLU A 80 9.80 12.76 -23.58
CA GLU A 80 10.16 13.98 -22.85
C GLU A 80 9.99 13.69 -21.35
N GLY A 81 11.05 13.14 -20.72
CA GLY A 81 10.99 12.53 -19.38
C GLY A 81 10.30 11.16 -19.40
N SER A 82 10.76 10.11 -18.74
CA SER A 82 11.47 10.05 -17.47
C SER A 82 12.14 8.70 -17.36
N VAL A 83 13.29 8.68 -16.70
CA VAL A 83 13.74 7.44 -16.05
C VAL A 83 12.69 7.10 -14.98
N LYS A 84 12.08 5.92 -15.08
CA LYS A 84 11.03 5.49 -14.14
C LYS A 84 11.67 4.96 -12.87
N PHE A 85 12.11 5.85 -12.00
CA PHE A 85 12.43 5.53 -10.62
C PHE A 85 11.35 6.05 -9.69
N TYR A 86 11.32 5.50 -8.48
CA TYR A 86 10.52 6.09 -7.42
C TYR A 86 11.16 7.40 -6.97
N GLU A 87 10.33 8.43 -6.87
CA GLU A 87 10.72 9.70 -6.25
C GLU A 87 10.75 9.55 -4.72
N PRO A 88 11.57 10.34 -4.00
CA PRO A 88 11.70 10.24 -2.55
C PRO A 88 10.35 10.30 -1.80
N GLU A 89 9.48 11.22 -2.20
CA GLU A 89 8.12 11.43 -1.68
C GLU A 89 7.14 10.28 -1.93
N GLN A 90 7.52 9.30 -2.77
CA GLN A 90 6.72 8.10 -3.01
C GLN A 90 7.12 6.96 -2.06
N VAL A 91 8.35 6.92 -1.56
CA VAL A 91 8.89 5.74 -0.86
C VAL A 91 9.42 6.00 0.55
N LEU A 92 9.75 7.26 0.90
CA LEU A 92 10.41 7.57 2.17
C LEU A 92 9.47 7.81 3.34
N PHE A 93 8.21 8.21 3.08
CA PHE A 93 7.23 8.39 4.15
C PHE A 93 6.99 7.10 4.93
N SER A 94 6.89 7.23 6.25
CA SER A 94 6.58 6.14 7.15
C SER A 94 5.13 6.20 7.67
N HIS A 95 4.68 5.12 8.29
CA HIS A 95 3.37 5.10 8.94
C HIS A 95 3.38 5.90 10.25
N CYS A 96 2.20 6.30 10.74
CA CYS A 96 2.08 6.85 12.10
C CYS A 96 2.28 5.75 13.13
N VAL A 97 3.33 5.86 13.95
CA VAL A 97 3.62 4.88 15.01
C VAL A 97 3.82 5.55 16.38
N THR A 98 4.26 6.80 16.42
CA THR A 98 4.47 7.57 17.66
C THR A 98 3.35 8.55 17.94
N GLU A 99 3.26 9.03 19.18
CA GLU A 99 2.37 10.14 19.56
C GLU A 99 2.66 11.40 18.73
N ASP A 100 3.93 11.68 18.43
CA ASP A 100 4.35 12.81 17.60
C ASP A 100 3.89 12.66 16.14
N ASP A 101 3.87 11.43 15.60
CA ASP A 101 3.32 11.18 14.26
C ASP A 101 1.81 11.46 14.21
N TYR A 102 1.05 10.99 15.20
CA TYR A 102 -0.37 11.29 15.31
C TYR A 102 -0.60 12.79 15.50
N ARG A 103 0.23 13.45 16.30
CA ARG A 103 0.18 14.90 16.47
C ARG A 103 0.38 15.62 15.15
N ARG A 104 1.41 15.28 14.37
CA ARG A 104 1.62 15.84 13.02
C ARG A 104 0.43 15.63 12.09
N LEU A 105 -0.16 14.43 12.10
CA LEU A 105 -1.31 14.10 11.27
C LEU A 105 -2.51 15.00 11.60
N ILE A 106 -2.80 15.22 12.88
CA ILE A 106 -3.93 16.05 13.30
C ILE A 106 -3.64 17.55 13.13
N LEU A 107 -2.38 17.99 13.26
CA LEU A 107 -1.95 19.36 12.94
C LEU A 107 -2.07 19.71 11.44
N ASP A 108 -2.22 18.71 10.58
CA ASP A 108 -2.43 18.91 9.15
C ASP A 108 -3.88 19.29 8.82
N LEU A 109 -4.80 19.18 9.78
CA LEU A 109 -6.18 19.65 9.66
C LEU A 109 -6.23 21.19 9.78
N LEU A 110 -6.92 21.86 8.85
CA LEU A 110 -6.86 23.32 8.71
C LEU A 110 -7.38 24.11 9.93
N ASP A 111 -8.43 23.62 10.59
CA ASP A 111 -9.03 24.29 11.76
C ASP A 111 -8.25 24.04 13.07
N VAL A 112 -7.31 23.09 13.07
CA VAL A 112 -6.52 22.72 14.25
C VAL A 112 -5.31 23.63 14.37
N LYS A 113 -5.23 24.35 15.48
CA LYS A 113 -4.09 25.20 15.84
C LYS A 113 -2.99 24.40 16.54
N ASN A 114 -3.37 23.57 17.49
CA ASN A 114 -2.45 22.68 18.21
C ASN A 114 -3.22 21.46 18.73
N VAL A 115 -2.51 20.39 19.09
CA VAL A 115 -3.10 19.16 19.65
C VAL A 115 -2.12 18.49 20.60
N HIS A 116 -2.62 18.00 21.72
CA HIS A 116 -1.90 17.07 22.59
C HIS A 116 -2.42 15.66 22.36
N VAL A 117 -1.51 14.70 22.29
CA VAL A 117 -1.81 13.28 22.13
C VAL A 117 -1.33 12.58 23.38
N MET A 118 -2.21 11.81 24.01
CA MET A 118 -1.89 10.99 25.18
C MET A 118 -2.17 9.54 24.85
N SER A 119 -1.24 8.64 25.17
CA SER A 119 -1.48 7.20 25.07
C SER A 119 -1.64 6.56 26.44
N HIS A 120 -2.58 5.61 26.54
CA HIS A 120 -2.70 4.75 27.71
C HIS A 120 -3.06 3.31 27.30
N GLN A 121 -2.62 2.35 28.11
CA GLN A 121 -2.88 0.93 27.87
C GLN A 121 -4.14 0.49 28.62
N VAL A 122 -4.99 -0.30 27.97
CA VAL A 122 -6.12 -0.94 28.65
C VAL A 122 -5.59 -2.04 29.57
N ALA A 123 -5.95 -2.00 30.85
CA ALA A 123 -5.50 -2.99 31.83
C ALA A 123 -5.84 -4.43 31.39
N GLY A 124 -4.82 -5.28 31.24
CA GLY A 124 -4.97 -6.66 30.77
C GLY A 124 -5.05 -6.82 29.25
N SER A 125 -4.74 -5.78 28.48
CA SER A 125 -4.71 -5.76 27.01
C SER A 125 -3.44 -5.10 26.48
N SER A 126 -3.08 -5.39 25.23
CA SER A 126 -2.05 -4.69 24.43
C SER A 126 -2.64 -3.60 23.53
N THR A 127 -3.93 -3.28 23.72
CA THR A 127 -4.61 -2.21 22.99
C THR A 127 -4.17 -0.86 23.53
N THR A 128 -3.56 -0.05 22.68
CA THR A 128 -3.20 1.34 22.99
C THR A 128 -4.39 2.23 22.65
N ILE A 129 -4.89 2.97 23.64
CA ILE A 129 -5.88 4.02 23.42
C ILE A 129 -5.14 5.35 23.27
N LEU A 130 -5.51 6.11 22.24
CA LEU A 130 -4.97 7.43 21.94
C LEU A 130 -6.05 8.49 22.12
N ASP A 131 -5.87 9.33 23.14
CA ASP A 131 -6.73 10.48 23.42
C ASP A 131 -6.16 11.73 22.75
N PHE A 132 -7.04 12.59 22.25
CA PHE A 132 -6.70 13.82 21.56
C PHE A 132 -7.29 15.02 22.31
N GLN A 133 -6.44 15.96 22.71
CA GLN A 133 -6.87 17.25 23.24
C GLN A 133 -6.54 18.35 22.24
N VAL A 134 -7.57 18.91 21.61
CA VAL A 134 -7.46 19.76 20.41
C VAL A 134 -7.68 21.24 20.74
N LEU A 135 -6.79 22.10 20.23
CA LEU A 135 -6.96 23.55 20.23
C LEU A 135 -7.32 24.01 18.81
N LEU A 136 -8.41 24.76 18.68
CA LEU A 136 -8.89 25.33 17.42
C LEU A 136 -8.46 26.78 17.26
N TYR A 137 -8.29 27.23 16.01
CA TYR A 137 -8.05 28.66 15.72
C TYR A 137 -9.23 29.55 16.13
N ALA A 138 -10.46 29.06 15.92
CA ALA A 138 -11.69 29.74 16.31
C ALA A 138 -12.70 28.70 16.79
N PRO A 139 -12.86 28.49 18.11
CA PRO A 139 -13.73 27.46 18.64
C PRO A 139 -15.21 27.82 18.41
N ASP A 140 -15.94 26.85 17.88
CA ASP A 140 -17.38 26.89 17.66
C ASP A 140 -17.91 25.46 17.73
N ASP A 141 -19.15 25.24 18.15
CA ASP A 141 -19.68 23.89 18.39
C ASP A 141 -19.88 23.12 17.07
N ASP A 142 -20.24 23.79 15.99
CA ASP A 142 -20.28 23.20 14.64
C ASP A 142 -18.88 22.77 14.19
N LYS A 143 -17.86 23.61 14.44
CA LYS A 143 -16.46 23.29 14.12
C LYS A 143 -15.91 22.15 14.97
N LYS A 144 -16.20 22.11 16.28
CA LYS A 144 -15.81 21.00 17.15
C LYS A 144 -16.38 19.69 16.62
N THR A 145 -17.64 19.69 16.21
CA THR A 145 -18.30 18.51 15.63
C THR A 145 -17.61 18.07 14.33
N ASN A 146 -17.34 19.03 13.42
CA ASN A 146 -16.65 18.76 12.16
C ASN A 146 -15.22 18.24 12.39
N VAL A 147 -14.44 18.88 13.26
CA VAL A 147 -13.06 18.47 13.57
C VAL A 147 -13.05 17.10 14.24
N THR A 148 -14.01 16.78 15.11
CA THR A 148 -14.14 15.45 15.70
C THR A 148 -14.32 14.37 14.63
N ALA A 149 -15.16 14.63 13.62
CA ALA A 149 -15.35 13.72 12.49
C ALA A 149 -14.06 13.59 11.66
N LEU A 150 -13.37 14.70 11.37
CA LEU A 150 -12.10 14.71 10.63
C LEU A 150 -10.97 13.99 11.37
N VAL A 151 -10.85 14.18 12.68
CA VAL A 151 -9.86 13.47 13.53
C VAL A 151 -10.15 11.97 13.50
N ASN A 152 -11.41 11.57 13.63
CA ASN A 152 -11.79 10.16 13.59
C ASN A 152 -11.44 9.52 12.23
N GLN A 153 -11.72 10.22 11.13
CA GLN A 153 -11.36 9.76 9.77
C GLN A 153 -9.84 9.71 9.57
N ALA A 154 -9.11 10.75 9.98
CA ALA A 154 -7.65 10.77 9.86
C ALA A 154 -7.02 9.64 10.69
N PHE A 155 -7.50 9.43 11.91
CA PHE A 155 -7.06 8.34 12.78
C PHE A 155 -7.37 6.97 12.18
N SER A 156 -8.59 6.70 11.69
CA SER A 156 -8.93 5.38 11.14
C SER A 156 -8.08 5.00 9.93
N LEU A 157 -7.71 5.99 9.11
CA LEU A 157 -6.83 5.82 7.96
C LEU A 157 -5.36 5.62 8.33
N ALA A 158 -4.92 6.06 9.51
CA ALA A 158 -3.51 6.07 9.92
C ALA A 158 -3.20 5.25 11.19
N ARG A 159 -4.20 4.60 11.80
CA ARG A 159 -3.99 3.83 13.03
C ARG A 159 -3.14 2.60 12.76
N CYS A 160 -2.27 2.27 13.71
CA CYS A 160 -1.68 0.95 13.74
C CYS A 160 -2.73 -0.11 14.11
N VAL A 161 -2.45 -1.35 13.71
CA VAL A 161 -3.10 -2.54 14.32
C VAL A 161 -3.00 -2.41 15.83
N ASN A 162 -4.07 -2.70 16.58
CA ASN A 162 -4.19 -2.54 18.05
C ASN A 162 -4.32 -1.12 18.61
N HIS A 163 -4.13 -0.06 17.81
CA HIS A 163 -4.45 1.30 18.25
C HIS A 163 -5.95 1.55 18.15
N ARG A 164 -6.52 2.16 19.19
CA ARG A 164 -7.92 2.60 19.23
C ARG A 164 -8.02 4.08 19.55
N LEU A 165 -9.03 4.70 18.97
CA LEU A 165 -9.37 6.08 19.26
C LEU A 165 -9.96 6.14 20.67
N GLY A 166 -9.41 7.01 21.51
CA GLY A 166 -9.94 7.37 22.81
C GLY A 166 -10.81 8.62 22.74
N ASP A 167 -10.75 9.43 23.78
CA ASP A 167 -11.56 10.64 23.87
C ASP A 167 -10.98 11.77 23.01
N ILE A 168 -11.85 12.47 22.29
CA ILE A 168 -11.51 13.72 21.61
C ILE A 168 -12.10 14.86 22.44
N THR A 169 -11.23 15.61 23.08
CA THR A 169 -11.58 16.75 23.93
C THR A 169 -11.02 18.05 23.34
N PHE A 170 -11.62 19.17 23.70
CA PHE A 170 -11.20 20.49 23.25
C PHE A 170 -10.72 21.32 24.44
N TYR A 171 -9.70 22.14 24.22
CA TYR A 171 -9.25 23.08 25.25
C TYR A 171 -10.27 24.19 25.48
N ASP A 172 -10.45 24.56 26.75
CA ASP A 172 -11.18 25.75 27.14
C ASP A 172 -10.28 26.98 26.98
N ILE A 173 -10.82 28.04 26.38
CA ILE A 173 -10.07 29.26 26.09
C ILE A 173 -10.29 30.29 27.19
N SER A 174 -9.20 30.74 27.79
CA SER A 174 -9.15 31.88 28.71
C SER A 174 -8.70 33.12 27.95
N LYS A 175 -9.61 34.08 27.82
CA LYS A 175 -9.30 35.35 27.15
C LYS A 175 -8.47 36.26 28.05
N VAL A 176 -7.34 36.69 27.52
CA VAL A 176 -6.39 37.58 28.19
C VAL A 176 -6.36 38.91 27.44
N THR A 177 -6.57 39.99 28.18
CA THR A 177 -6.35 41.34 27.68
C THR A 177 -5.03 41.87 28.23
N VAL A 178 -4.37 42.75 27.46
CA VAL A 178 -3.06 43.30 27.82
C VAL A 178 -3.16 44.82 27.88
N GLY A 179 -2.83 45.37 29.04
CA GLY A 179 -2.67 46.80 29.25
C GLY A 179 -1.25 47.23 28.94
N MET A 180 -1.07 48.29 28.16
CA MET A 180 0.26 48.78 27.79
C MET A 180 0.31 50.30 27.64
N THR A 181 1.43 50.88 28.03
CA THR A 181 1.76 52.29 27.74
C THR A 181 2.93 52.35 26.80
N LEU A 182 2.71 52.73 25.54
CA LEU A 182 3.72 52.74 24.48
C LEU A 182 4.10 54.17 24.11
N SER A 183 5.41 54.40 23.95
CA SER A 183 5.96 55.59 23.29
C SER A 183 6.46 55.18 21.90
N LEU A 184 5.93 55.81 20.86
CA LEU A 184 6.19 55.46 19.45
C LEU A 184 6.93 56.61 18.76
N GLN A 185 7.88 56.26 17.89
CA GLN A 185 8.51 57.20 16.96
C GLN A 185 7.67 57.31 15.68
N HIS A 186 7.76 58.42 14.95
CA HIS A 186 7.09 58.73 13.67
C HIS A 186 6.29 57.57 13.04
N VAL A 187 4.95 57.62 13.15
CA VAL A 187 4.04 56.55 12.74
C VAL A 187 3.25 56.97 11.50
N ASP A 188 3.54 56.37 10.35
CA ASP A 188 2.80 56.63 9.10
C ASP A 188 1.36 56.06 9.14
N ASN A 189 1.19 54.87 9.71
CA ASN A 189 -0.10 54.20 9.85
C ASN A 189 -0.21 53.49 11.21
N LEU A 190 -0.88 54.16 12.17
CA LEU A 190 -1.03 53.68 13.54
C LEU A 190 -1.86 52.40 13.63
N VAL A 191 -2.92 52.28 12.82
CA VAL A 191 -3.79 51.10 12.81
C VAL A 191 -2.99 49.88 12.39
N ALA A 192 -2.24 49.97 11.29
CA ALA A 192 -1.41 48.86 10.80
C ALA A 192 -0.34 48.45 11.82
N LEU A 193 0.34 49.42 12.43
CA LEU A 193 1.35 49.16 13.45
C LEU A 193 0.75 48.47 14.69
N LEU A 194 -0.35 48.98 15.24
CA LEU A 194 -0.98 48.36 16.41
C LEU A 194 -1.52 46.97 16.09
N THR A 195 -2.10 46.76 14.90
CA THR A 195 -2.49 45.43 14.43
C THR A 195 -1.29 44.48 14.41
N GLU A 196 -0.15 44.89 13.85
CA GLU A 196 1.08 44.11 13.83
C GLU A 196 1.58 43.76 15.24
N LEU A 197 1.65 44.75 16.14
CA LEU A 197 2.07 44.54 17.53
C LEU A 197 1.14 43.58 18.28
N TYR A 198 -0.17 43.73 18.14
CA TYR A 198 -1.12 42.83 18.78
C TYR A 198 -1.12 41.43 18.14
N ILE A 199 -0.81 41.27 16.85
CA ILE A 199 -0.58 39.95 16.22
C ILE A 199 0.65 39.28 16.85
N LEU A 200 1.76 40.03 17.02
CA LEU A 200 2.97 39.52 17.68
C LEU A 200 2.68 39.07 19.11
N ILE A 201 1.97 39.90 19.89
CA ILE A 201 1.54 39.53 21.25
C ILE A 201 0.63 38.31 21.22
N GLY A 202 -0.34 38.26 20.31
CA GLY A 202 -1.27 37.14 20.18
C GLY A 202 -0.57 35.81 19.88
N ARG A 203 0.46 35.83 19.03
CA ARG A 203 1.30 34.66 18.71
C ARG A 203 2.27 34.29 19.83
N GLU A 204 2.70 35.24 20.65
CA GLU A 204 3.48 34.93 21.85
C GLU A 204 2.61 34.27 22.94
N ILE A 205 1.36 34.75 23.09
CA ILE A 205 0.38 34.18 24.02
C ILE A 205 -0.06 32.77 23.59
N SER A 206 -0.33 32.60 22.29
CA SER A 206 -0.84 31.37 21.72
C SER A 206 -0.11 31.09 20.40
N PRO A 207 1.05 30.42 20.45
CA PRO A 207 1.92 30.24 19.28
C PRO A 207 1.32 29.31 18.24
N ASP A 208 1.56 29.65 16.97
CA ASP A 208 1.31 28.77 15.83
C ASP A 208 2.46 27.77 15.70
N ILE A 209 2.16 26.55 15.25
CA ILE A 209 3.22 25.58 14.94
C ILE A 209 3.71 25.84 13.51
N PRO A 210 5.01 26.17 13.31
CA PRO A 210 5.55 26.47 12.01
C PRO A 210 5.51 25.24 11.10
N LYS A 211 5.24 25.49 9.81
CA LYS A 211 5.27 24.50 8.74
C LYS A 211 6.26 24.91 7.67
N TYR A 212 6.98 23.95 7.11
CA TYR A 212 8.03 24.19 6.12
C TYR A 212 7.74 23.45 4.81
N SER A 213 8.20 24.00 3.69
CA SER A 213 8.25 23.27 2.42
C SER A 213 9.48 22.36 2.34
N ALA A 214 9.42 21.31 1.51
CA ALA A 214 10.57 20.42 1.27
C ALA A 214 11.81 21.21 0.80
N GLN A 215 11.59 22.23 -0.05
CA GLN A 215 12.67 23.07 -0.57
C GLN A 215 13.31 23.96 0.52
N GLN A 216 12.52 24.46 1.47
CA GLN A 216 13.06 25.23 2.60
C GLN A 216 13.95 24.36 3.48
N LEU A 217 13.48 23.17 3.85
CA LEU A 217 14.26 22.23 4.67
C LEU A 217 15.55 21.77 3.97
N LEU A 218 15.49 21.54 2.66
CA LEU A 218 16.69 21.21 1.88
C LEU A 218 17.70 22.37 1.87
N ARG A 219 17.24 23.62 1.75
CA ARG A 219 18.11 24.82 1.83
C ARG A 219 18.70 25.02 3.24
N GLN A 220 18.02 24.54 4.28
CA GLN A 220 18.53 24.52 5.66
C GLN A 220 19.57 23.41 5.90
N GLY A 221 19.86 22.58 4.89
CA GLY A 221 20.89 21.53 4.97
C GLY A 221 20.37 20.18 5.48
N MET A 222 19.05 19.99 5.59
CA MET A 222 18.48 18.69 5.94
C MET A 222 18.64 17.70 4.78
N SER A 223 18.96 16.45 5.13
CA SER A 223 18.99 15.38 4.13
C SER A 223 17.58 14.96 3.72
N ILE A 224 17.43 14.43 2.49
CA ILE A 224 16.14 13.96 1.95
C ILE A 224 15.48 12.94 2.89
N GLY A 225 16.27 12.03 3.48
CA GLY A 225 15.76 11.02 4.41
C GLY A 225 15.19 11.61 5.72
N GLN A 226 15.70 12.75 6.17
CA GLN A 226 15.19 13.44 7.36
C GLN A 226 13.92 14.24 7.06
N ILE A 227 13.82 14.82 5.85
CA ILE A 227 12.65 15.62 5.44
C ILE A 227 11.40 14.75 5.38
N TYR A 228 11.51 13.58 4.75
CA TYR A 228 10.37 12.68 4.51
C TYR A 228 10.15 11.65 5.63
N GLN A 229 10.64 11.93 6.84
CA GLN A 229 10.40 11.09 8.02
C GLN A 229 8.99 11.32 8.57
N GLY A 230 8.30 10.25 8.95
CA GLY A 230 6.95 10.33 9.50
C GLY A 230 5.85 10.22 8.44
N PRO A 231 4.60 10.53 8.82
CA PRO A 231 3.45 10.42 7.93
C PRO A 231 3.48 11.46 6.80
N LYS A 232 2.80 11.12 5.70
CA LYS A 232 2.64 12.03 4.56
C LYS A 232 1.61 13.11 4.89
N LEU A 233 2.09 14.35 5.01
CA LEU A 233 1.27 15.55 5.24
C LEU A 233 0.93 16.26 3.93
N GLN A 234 -0.15 17.04 3.92
CA GLN A 234 -0.61 17.84 2.78
C GLN A 234 -0.10 19.28 2.86
N HIS A 235 0.01 19.85 4.06
CA HIS A 235 0.25 21.28 4.25
C HIS A 235 1.65 21.61 4.79
N GLY A 236 2.67 20.89 4.33
CA GLY A 236 4.07 21.09 4.72
C GLY A 236 4.52 20.20 5.88
N PHE A 237 5.78 20.38 6.29
CA PHE A 237 6.44 19.56 7.32
C PHE A 237 6.52 20.29 8.66
N VAL A 238 6.44 19.52 9.75
CA VAL A 238 6.62 20.02 11.12
C VAL A 238 7.81 19.31 11.76
N LEU A 239 8.81 20.08 12.19
CA LEU A 239 10.04 19.57 12.82
C LEU A 239 9.77 19.12 14.26
N ASP A 240 10.52 18.13 14.75
CA ASP A 240 10.45 17.65 16.14
C ASP A 240 10.66 18.81 17.14
N GLU A 241 11.64 19.67 16.89
CA GLU A 241 11.93 20.81 17.77
C GLU A 241 10.73 21.73 17.96
N ASP A 242 9.98 21.99 16.88
CA ASP A 242 8.82 22.89 16.90
C ASP A 242 7.61 22.21 17.55
N LEU A 243 7.50 20.89 17.40
CA LEU A 243 6.53 20.08 18.14
C LEU A 243 6.80 20.17 19.65
N HIS A 244 8.04 19.96 20.10
CA HIS A 244 8.34 19.94 21.54
C HIS A 244 8.37 21.33 22.20
N LYS A 245 8.74 22.38 21.46
CA LYS A 245 8.70 23.78 21.96
C LYS A 245 7.27 24.30 22.13
N SER A 246 6.31 23.78 21.36
CA SER A 246 4.91 24.20 21.38
C SER A 246 4.07 23.49 22.46
N ALA A 247 4.71 22.97 23.52
CA ALA A 247 4.02 22.50 24.71
C ALA A 247 3.29 23.68 25.37
N TYR A 248 2.01 23.49 25.69
CA TYR A 248 1.16 24.56 26.23
C TYR A 248 1.72 25.08 27.56
N SER A 249 1.91 26.39 27.65
CA SER A 249 2.29 27.01 28.91
C SER A 249 1.04 27.38 29.71
N VAL A 250 0.91 26.78 30.89
CA VAL A 250 -0.13 27.11 31.88
C VAL A 250 0.13 28.49 32.52
N SER A 251 1.28 29.11 32.21
CA SER A 251 1.67 30.44 32.70
C SER A 251 2.16 31.34 31.57
N LEU A 252 1.72 32.59 31.55
CA LEU A 252 2.28 33.62 30.69
C LEU A 252 3.17 34.54 31.50
N PHE A 253 4.33 34.87 30.96
CA PHE A 253 5.26 35.82 31.57
C PHE A 253 5.29 37.11 30.75
N SER A 254 5.18 38.26 31.42
CA SER A 254 5.27 39.56 30.75
C SER A 254 6.64 39.77 30.08
N SER A 255 7.70 39.18 30.62
CA SER A 255 9.06 39.26 30.06
C SER A 255 9.18 38.72 28.64
N ASN A 256 8.46 37.65 28.30
CA ASN A 256 8.45 37.07 26.95
C ASN A 256 7.81 38.05 25.95
N ILE A 257 6.62 38.57 26.30
CA ILE A 257 5.90 39.54 25.48
C ILE A 257 6.72 40.84 25.32
N LEU A 258 7.31 41.33 26.40
CA LEU A 258 8.17 42.51 26.38
C LEU A 258 9.43 42.32 25.52
N SER A 259 9.99 41.11 25.48
CA SER A 259 11.12 40.78 24.61
C SER A 259 10.75 40.89 23.14
N VAL A 260 9.56 40.40 22.76
CA VAL A 260 9.06 40.51 21.39
C VAL A 260 8.79 41.97 21.02
N LEU A 261 8.19 42.75 21.93
CA LEU A 261 7.91 44.17 21.70
C LEU A 261 9.19 45.03 21.62
N HIS A 262 10.21 44.78 22.44
CA HIS A 262 11.48 45.52 22.38
C HIS A 262 12.22 45.37 21.06
N GLY A 263 11.98 44.28 20.33
CA GLY A 263 12.62 44.02 19.03
C GLY A 263 12.03 44.83 17.87
N HIS A 264 10.92 45.55 18.07
CA HIS A 264 10.20 46.22 17.00
C HIS A 264 10.72 47.65 16.75
N GLU A 265 11.08 47.99 15.50
CA GLU A 265 11.77 49.24 15.15
C GLU A 265 10.98 50.52 15.49
N SER A 266 9.65 50.49 15.42
CA SER A 266 8.79 51.65 15.66
C SER A 266 8.50 51.96 17.14
N ILE A 267 8.92 51.11 18.09
CA ILE A 267 8.70 51.33 19.52
C ILE A 267 9.91 52.05 20.13
N GLU A 268 9.71 53.28 20.62
CA GLU A 268 10.75 54.00 21.36
C GLU A 268 10.92 53.43 22.77
N ARG A 269 9.79 53.18 23.46
CA ARG A 269 9.79 52.70 24.83
C ARG A 269 8.45 52.07 25.23
N VAL A 270 8.51 50.95 25.95
CA VAL A 270 7.37 50.41 26.71
C VAL A 270 7.45 50.95 28.14
N ASN A 271 6.54 51.84 28.52
CA ASN A 271 6.54 52.50 29.83
C ASN A 271 5.87 51.68 30.94
N ALA A 272 4.85 50.89 30.58
CA ALA A 272 4.14 50.00 31.48
C ALA A 272 3.52 48.85 30.69
N PHE A 273 3.43 47.67 31.30
CA PHE A 273 2.75 46.50 30.77
C PHE A 273 2.07 45.74 31.93
N ARG A 274 0.84 45.28 31.72
CA ARG A 274 0.13 44.41 32.66
C ARG A 274 -0.82 43.47 31.92
N PHE A 275 -1.09 42.31 32.50
CA PHE A 275 -2.23 41.50 32.12
C PHE A 275 -3.48 42.07 32.80
N SER A 276 -4.56 42.26 32.05
CA SER A 276 -5.87 42.64 32.60
C SER A 276 -6.75 41.40 32.64
N SER A 277 -7.22 41.06 33.84
CA SER A 277 -8.12 39.95 34.13
C SER A 277 -9.39 40.53 34.73
N GLN A 278 -10.55 40.24 34.15
CA GLN A 278 -11.82 40.55 34.80
C GLN A 278 -12.04 39.58 35.96
N GLN A 279 -12.13 40.10 37.18
CA GLN A 279 -12.35 39.34 38.42
C GLN A 279 -13.82 38.88 38.64
N ASP A 280 -14.73 39.07 37.67
CA ASP A 280 -16.18 39.02 37.91
C ASP A 280 -16.88 37.68 37.60
N SER A 281 -16.16 36.59 37.28
CA SER A 281 -16.79 35.26 37.19
C SER A 281 -16.63 34.47 38.49
N ALA A 282 -17.74 33.97 39.04
CA ALA A 282 -17.79 33.10 40.23
C ALA A 282 -16.98 31.78 40.08
N ASP A 283 -16.54 31.45 38.87
CA ASP A 283 -15.52 30.44 38.56
C ASP A 283 -14.16 31.15 38.37
N GLY A 284 -13.35 31.19 39.42
CA GLY A 284 -12.03 31.82 39.40
C GLY A 284 -11.01 31.00 38.58
N ASN A 285 -10.84 31.35 37.31
CA ASN A 285 -9.88 30.70 36.40
C ASN A 285 -8.47 31.32 36.39
N TYR A 286 -8.24 32.38 37.19
CA TYR A 286 -6.97 33.10 37.26
C TYR A 286 -6.44 33.14 38.69
N ASN A 287 -5.25 32.56 38.90
CA ASN A 287 -4.53 32.69 40.17
C ASN A 287 -3.43 33.74 40.01
N ALA A 288 -3.79 35.03 40.04
CA ALA A 288 -2.83 36.11 40.22
C ALA A 288 -3.01 36.68 41.63
N GLN A 289 -1.99 36.59 42.48
CA GLN A 289 -1.95 37.39 43.71
C GLN A 289 -1.84 38.87 43.31
N ASP A 290 -2.46 39.78 44.07
CA ASP A 290 -2.36 41.22 43.82
C ASP A 290 -0.89 41.66 43.61
N GLY A 291 -0.60 42.27 42.46
CA GLY A 291 0.73 42.70 42.03
C GLY A 291 1.47 41.74 41.10
N TYR A 292 1.00 40.50 40.92
CA TYR A 292 1.57 39.54 39.96
C TYR A 292 1.10 39.78 38.52
N GLU A 293 0.02 40.52 38.30
CA GLU A 293 -0.50 40.89 36.97
C GLU A 293 0.53 41.64 36.09
N PHE A 294 1.58 42.19 36.70
CA PHE A 294 2.70 42.83 36.01
C PHE A 294 3.79 41.84 35.54
N TRP A 295 3.80 40.62 36.07
CA TRP A 295 4.89 39.65 35.92
C TRP A 295 4.43 38.33 35.31
N GLN A 296 3.33 37.77 35.81
CA GLN A 296 2.85 36.46 35.43
C GLN A 296 1.33 36.33 35.63
N ILE A 297 0.68 35.60 34.73
CA ILE A 297 -0.69 35.10 34.91
C ILE A 297 -0.70 33.58 34.71
N GLN A 298 -1.40 32.85 35.58
CA GLN A 298 -1.51 31.39 35.55
C GLN A 298 -2.96 30.94 35.33
N PHE A 299 -3.12 29.93 34.48
CA PHE A 299 -4.40 29.41 33.98
C PHE A 299 -4.65 27.98 34.51
N GLY A 300 -4.97 27.84 35.80
CA GLY A 300 -5.23 26.54 36.46
C GLY A 300 -4.15 26.09 37.45
N SER A 301 -4.34 24.93 38.09
CA SER A 301 -3.40 24.34 39.05
C SER A 301 -2.65 23.15 38.47
N ASP A 302 -1.34 23.04 38.73
CA ASP A 302 -0.49 21.91 38.30
C ASP A 302 -0.93 20.54 38.87
N ASP A 303 -1.80 20.52 39.89
CA ASP A 303 -2.31 19.29 40.51
C ASP A 303 -3.60 18.79 39.84
N SER A 304 -3.47 17.75 39.01
CA SER A 304 -4.42 16.64 38.84
C SER A 304 -5.93 16.95 38.64
N ALA A 305 -6.30 18.06 38.00
CA ALA A 305 -7.67 18.32 37.56
C ALA A 305 -7.75 18.41 36.02
N GLN A 306 -8.66 17.63 35.45
CA GLN A 306 -8.86 17.32 34.02
C GLN A 306 -9.22 18.51 33.10
N ARG A 307 -8.90 19.76 33.44
CA ARG A 307 -9.16 20.94 32.60
C ARG A 307 -7.98 21.90 32.64
N VAL A 308 -7.19 21.88 31.56
CA VAL A 308 -6.17 22.89 31.29
C VAL A 308 -6.81 23.98 30.46
N ASN A 309 -6.86 25.20 30.98
CA ASN A 309 -7.29 26.37 30.21
C ASN A 309 -6.10 26.90 29.42
N ILE A 310 -6.32 27.26 28.15
CA ILE A 310 -5.29 27.89 27.32
C ILE A 310 -5.60 29.37 27.12
N ALA A 311 -4.57 30.21 27.21
CA ALA A 311 -4.70 31.63 26.97
C ALA A 311 -4.86 31.97 25.48
N GLN A 312 -5.76 32.90 25.18
CA GLN A 312 -5.84 33.57 23.88
C GLN A 312 -6.01 35.07 24.08
N LEU A 313 -5.53 35.87 23.14
CA LEU A 313 -5.73 37.32 23.15
C LEU A 313 -7.23 37.65 23.01
N GLY A 314 -7.81 38.29 24.02
CA GLY A 314 -9.24 38.64 24.07
C GLY A 314 -9.60 39.90 23.28
N PHE A 315 -9.17 40.00 22.01
CA PHE A 315 -9.39 41.20 21.19
C PHE A 315 -10.86 41.46 20.82
N ASP A 316 -11.71 40.47 21.01
CA ASP A 316 -13.16 40.53 20.85
C ASP A 316 -13.89 41.06 22.08
N GLU A 317 -13.21 41.23 23.22
CA GLU A 317 -13.78 41.84 24.42
C GLU A 317 -14.06 43.34 24.22
N GLU A 318 -15.16 43.83 24.81
CA GLU A 318 -15.55 45.24 24.71
C GLU A 318 -14.47 46.17 25.26
N HIS A 319 -13.86 45.77 26.39
CA HIS A 319 -12.87 46.51 27.17
C HIS A 319 -11.42 46.28 26.72
N PHE A 320 -11.16 45.63 25.58
CA PHE A 320 -9.82 45.24 25.14
C PHE A 320 -8.80 46.40 25.06
N PHE A 321 -9.26 47.60 24.70
CA PHE A 321 -8.41 48.78 24.52
C PHE A 321 -8.40 49.73 25.73
N ASP A 322 -9.10 49.41 26.82
CA ASP A 322 -9.32 50.35 27.93
C ASP A 322 -8.02 50.70 28.68
N ASP A 323 -7.09 49.75 28.70
CA ASP A 323 -5.79 49.87 29.36
C ASP A 323 -4.63 50.23 28.39
N LEU A 324 -4.95 50.68 27.18
CA LEU A 324 -3.97 51.13 26.18
C LEU A 324 -3.73 52.64 26.28
N SER A 325 -2.48 53.04 26.48
CA SER A 325 -2.06 54.45 26.47
C SER A 325 -0.95 54.70 25.46
N LEU A 326 -1.16 55.61 24.52
CA LEU A 326 -0.22 55.90 23.42
C LEU A 326 0.37 57.30 23.55
N LEU A 327 1.69 57.38 23.42
CA LEU A 327 2.46 58.62 23.33
C LEU A 327 3.14 58.67 21.96
N ILE A 328 2.72 59.57 21.09
CA ILE A 328 3.32 59.79 19.76
C ILE A 328 3.99 61.16 19.79
N ASP A 329 5.30 61.21 19.55
CA ASP A 329 6.11 62.43 19.63
C ASP A 329 5.89 63.21 20.96
N GLY A 330 5.68 62.48 22.05
CA GLY A 330 5.45 63.04 23.40
C GLY A 330 4.03 63.54 23.68
N GLN A 331 3.07 63.39 22.74
CA GLN A 331 1.66 63.74 22.95
C GLN A 331 0.77 62.52 23.14
N SER A 332 -0.21 62.62 24.04
CA SER A 332 -1.20 61.56 24.27
C SER A 332 -2.13 61.43 23.07
N TYR A 333 -2.22 60.21 22.51
CA TYR A 333 -3.13 59.90 21.40
C TYR A 333 -4.25 58.96 21.89
N GLN A 334 -5.48 59.25 21.49
CA GLN A 334 -6.67 58.44 21.79
C GLN A 334 -7.19 57.80 20.52
N LEU A 335 -7.37 56.48 20.53
CA LEU A 335 -7.92 55.75 19.38
C LEU A 335 -9.38 56.11 19.14
N THR A 336 -9.73 56.38 17.88
CA THR A 336 -11.13 56.55 17.49
C THR A 336 -11.85 55.20 17.44
N GLU A 337 -13.18 55.19 17.48
CA GLU A 337 -13.96 53.94 17.32
C GLU A 337 -13.74 53.28 15.94
N GLN A 338 -13.43 54.08 14.90
CA GLN A 338 -13.05 53.55 13.59
C GLN A 338 -11.69 52.84 13.63
N ASP A 339 -10.70 53.41 14.33
CA ASP A 339 -9.40 52.77 14.51
C ASP A 339 -9.53 51.45 15.28
N LYS A 340 -10.28 51.45 16.40
CA LYS A 340 -10.54 50.24 17.19
C LYS A 340 -11.20 49.14 16.36
N ALA A 341 -12.20 49.48 15.54
CA ALA A 341 -12.87 48.54 14.65
C ALA A 341 -11.93 47.98 13.58
N ALA A 342 -11.10 48.82 12.96
CA ALA A 342 -10.12 48.41 11.96
C ALA A 342 -9.03 47.49 12.55
N ILE A 343 -8.55 47.80 13.77
CA ILE A 343 -7.58 46.95 14.48
C ILE A 343 -8.21 45.59 14.79
N ARG A 344 -9.43 45.54 15.34
CA ARG A 344 -10.16 44.28 15.60
C ARG A 344 -10.35 43.46 14.32
N GLN A 345 -10.66 44.11 13.20
CA GLN A 345 -10.79 43.43 11.91
C GLN A 345 -9.45 42.83 11.46
N GLY A 346 -8.33 43.54 11.62
CA GLY A 346 -6.99 43.02 11.32
C GLY A 346 -6.59 41.85 12.22
N LEU A 347 -7.01 41.85 13.49
CA LEU A 347 -6.71 40.78 14.45
C LEU A 347 -7.48 39.48 14.20
N GLN A 348 -8.52 39.50 13.35
CA GLN A 348 -9.20 38.28 12.91
C GLN A 348 -8.26 37.29 12.23
N VAL A 349 -7.08 37.71 11.74
CA VAL A 349 -6.08 36.80 11.18
C VAL A 349 -5.59 35.75 12.20
N LEU A 350 -5.66 36.04 13.51
CA LEU A 350 -5.29 35.10 14.58
C LEU A 350 -6.29 33.95 14.74
N ASN A 351 -7.50 34.10 14.18
CA ASN A 351 -8.56 33.09 14.15
C ASN A 351 -8.48 32.18 12.92
N HIS A 352 -7.43 32.31 12.12
CA HIS A 352 -7.21 31.55 10.91
C HIS A 352 -5.79 30.98 10.89
N PRO A 353 -5.58 29.82 10.24
CA PRO A 353 -4.25 29.29 10.04
C PRO A 353 -3.40 30.27 9.22
N PRO A 354 -2.09 30.40 9.51
CA PRO A 354 -1.18 31.17 8.67
C PRO A 354 -1.12 30.58 7.25
N GLU A 355 -0.72 31.39 6.26
CA GLU A 355 -0.57 30.90 4.88
C GLU A 355 0.36 29.69 4.83
N LEU A 356 -0.20 28.56 4.36
CA LEU A 356 0.48 27.27 4.34
C LEU A 356 1.44 27.20 3.14
N THR A 357 2.72 26.96 3.39
CA THR A 357 3.69 26.63 2.32
C THR A 357 3.30 25.30 1.67
N SER A 358 2.88 25.35 0.40
CA SER A 358 2.12 24.27 -0.25
C SER A 358 2.95 23.17 -0.91
N SER A 359 4.30 23.22 -0.89
CA SER A 359 5.10 22.23 -1.61
C SER A 359 5.81 21.23 -0.69
N VAL A 360 5.21 20.05 -0.58
CA VAL A 360 5.79 18.83 0.02
C VAL A 360 6.76 18.13 -0.95
N MET A 361 6.79 18.57 -2.22
CA MET A 361 7.56 17.95 -3.30
C MET A 361 8.88 18.67 -3.54
N LEU A 362 9.91 17.89 -3.89
CA LEU A 362 11.15 18.45 -4.42
C LEU A 362 11.02 18.71 -5.94
N PRO A 363 11.80 19.63 -6.51
CA PRO A 363 11.86 19.80 -7.97
C PRO A 363 12.28 18.48 -8.61
N LYS A 364 11.55 18.06 -9.66
CA LYS A 364 11.90 16.85 -10.41
C LYS A 364 13.26 17.02 -11.09
N PHE A 365 14.01 15.94 -11.21
CA PHE A 365 15.23 15.92 -12.03
C PHE A 365 14.87 16.23 -13.50
N GLU A 366 15.62 17.15 -14.12
CA GLU A 366 15.47 17.42 -15.55
C GLU A 366 15.84 16.18 -16.37
N SER A 367 15.03 15.87 -17.40
CA SER A 367 15.30 14.74 -18.30
C SER A 367 16.55 15.01 -19.11
N ALA A 368 17.49 14.06 -19.11
CA ALA A 368 18.67 14.14 -19.94
C ALA A 368 18.34 13.94 -21.43
N GLN A 369 19.22 14.43 -22.30
CA GLN A 369 19.08 14.27 -23.74
C GLN A 369 19.27 12.80 -24.15
N TYR A 370 18.40 12.31 -25.02
CA TYR A 370 18.59 11.00 -25.65
C TYR A 370 19.79 10.99 -26.58
N LEU A 371 20.66 10.00 -26.41
CA LEU A 371 21.81 9.72 -27.28
C LEU A 371 21.54 8.43 -28.07
N ALA A 372 21.86 8.43 -29.36
CA ALA A 372 21.75 7.24 -30.22
C ALA A 372 22.91 6.27 -29.95
N LEU A 373 22.91 5.65 -28.76
CA LEU A 373 24.02 4.81 -28.28
C LEU A 373 24.23 3.53 -29.10
N SER A 374 23.17 3.03 -29.74
CA SER A 374 23.23 1.85 -30.60
C SER A 374 23.85 2.10 -31.97
N ASP A 375 24.10 3.35 -32.36
CA ASP A 375 24.74 3.65 -33.64
C ASP A 375 26.15 3.05 -33.65
N TYR A 376 26.36 2.14 -34.59
CA TYR A 376 27.63 1.43 -34.80
C TYR A 376 28.13 1.65 -36.21
N ARG A 377 29.39 2.07 -36.33
CA ARG A 377 30.10 2.13 -37.61
C ARG A 377 30.99 0.90 -37.75
N SER A 378 30.78 0.13 -38.81
CA SER A 378 31.56 -1.07 -39.09
C SER A 378 33.07 -0.78 -39.15
N LEU A 379 33.84 -1.68 -38.55
CA LEU A 379 35.31 -1.65 -38.55
C LEU A 379 35.90 -1.73 -39.98
N GLN A 380 35.12 -2.23 -40.94
CA GLN A 380 35.52 -2.33 -42.34
C GLN A 380 35.78 -0.96 -42.98
N HIS A 381 35.15 0.10 -42.44
CA HIS A 381 35.36 1.49 -42.88
C HIS A 381 36.61 2.13 -42.28
N GLU A 382 37.13 1.56 -41.19
CA GLU A 382 38.31 2.06 -40.48
C GLU A 382 39.61 1.39 -40.98
N LEU A 383 39.49 0.34 -41.81
CA LEU A 383 40.64 -0.29 -42.45
C LEU A 383 41.23 0.60 -43.55
N PRO A 384 42.56 0.58 -43.76
CA PRO A 384 43.20 1.32 -44.85
C PRO A 384 42.62 0.95 -46.22
N GLN A 385 42.51 1.93 -47.12
CA GLN A 385 41.93 1.76 -48.47
C GLN A 385 42.54 0.60 -49.28
N VAL A 386 43.80 0.25 -49.02
CA VAL A 386 44.50 -0.87 -49.68
C VAL A 386 43.81 -2.23 -49.46
N PHE A 387 43.05 -2.39 -48.37
CA PHE A 387 42.27 -3.61 -48.11
C PHE A 387 40.98 -3.70 -48.96
N ALA A 388 40.59 -2.62 -49.64
CA ALA A 388 39.45 -2.56 -50.56
C ALA A 388 38.07 -2.97 -49.97
N VAL A 389 37.89 -2.84 -48.65
CA VAL A 389 36.68 -3.34 -47.96
C VAL A 389 35.53 -2.32 -47.96
N GLY A 390 35.82 -1.04 -47.75
CA GLY A 390 34.80 0.01 -47.48
C GLY A 390 34.09 0.60 -48.71
N GLU A 391 34.81 0.96 -49.79
CA GLU A 391 34.27 1.84 -50.85
C GLU A 391 34.04 1.18 -52.22
N GLN A 392 34.47 -0.07 -52.44
CA GLN A 392 34.19 -0.73 -53.73
C GLN A 392 32.74 -1.23 -53.78
N THR A 393 31.90 -0.55 -54.55
CA THR A 393 30.70 -1.14 -55.15
C THR A 393 31.14 -2.36 -55.95
N LEU A 394 30.55 -3.53 -55.68
CA LEU A 394 30.80 -4.78 -56.41
C LEU A 394 30.27 -4.76 -57.86
N ASP A 395 30.13 -3.56 -58.42
CA ASP A 395 29.52 -3.22 -59.71
C ASP A 395 30.55 -3.03 -60.84
N ALA A 396 31.85 -3.03 -60.53
CA ALA A 396 32.91 -3.03 -61.55
C ALA A 396 33.35 -4.46 -61.89
N ASP A 397 33.82 -4.66 -63.13
CA ASP A 397 34.37 -5.92 -63.67
C ASP A 397 35.59 -6.43 -62.86
N ILE A 398 35.34 -6.98 -61.66
CA ILE A 398 36.31 -7.65 -60.81
C ILE A 398 36.37 -9.12 -61.24
N ASP A 399 37.58 -9.67 -61.38
CA ASP A 399 37.79 -11.10 -61.60
C ASP A 399 37.09 -11.92 -60.49
N SER A 400 36.36 -12.96 -60.88
CA SER A 400 35.58 -13.83 -59.99
C SER A 400 36.37 -14.34 -58.78
N ALA A 401 37.68 -14.59 -58.92
CA ALA A 401 38.54 -15.05 -57.84
C ALA A 401 38.85 -13.95 -56.81
N GLN A 402 39.14 -12.73 -57.27
CA GLN A 402 39.39 -11.58 -56.37
C GLN A 402 38.12 -11.19 -55.62
N LYS A 403 36.97 -11.22 -56.30
CA LYS A 403 35.66 -11.02 -55.67
C LYS A 403 35.42 -12.07 -54.58
N ALA A 404 35.72 -13.34 -54.82
CA ALA A 404 35.57 -14.41 -53.83
C ALA A 404 36.50 -14.22 -52.60
N GLN A 405 37.76 -13.84 -52.81
CA GLN A 405 38.71 -13.56 -51.71
C GLN A 405 38.28 -12.35 -50.88
N LEU A 406 37.80 -11.28 -51.53
CA LEU A 406 37.27 -10.10 -50.86
C LEU A 406 36.02 -10.44 -50.05
N MET A 407 35.10 -11.24 -50.61
CA MET A 407 33.93 -11.74 -49.88
C MET A 407 34.32 -12.60 -48.67
N GLN A 408 35.33 -13.47 -48.81
CA GLN A 408 35.84 -14.27 -47.69
C GLN A 408 36.38 -13.39 -46.56
N PHE A 409 37.17 -12.37 -46.90
CA PHE A 409 37.71 -11.45 -45.89
C PHE A 409 36.62 -10.59 -45.24
N LYS A 410 35.65 -10.10 -46.03
CA LYS A 410 34.45 -9.43 -45.50
C LYS A 410 33.67 -10.32 -44.54
N GLY A 411 33.46 -11.60 -44.89
CA GLY A 411 32.82 -12.58 -44.02
C GLY A 411 33.60 -12.83 -42.72
N TYR A 412 34.93 -12.84 -42.76
CA TYR A 412 35.77 -12.91 -41.56
C TYR A 412 35.60 -11.69 -40.65
N LEU A 413 35.64 -10.48 -41.21
CA LEU A 413 35.46 -9.23 -40.45
C LEU A 413 34.06 -9.08 -39.87
N GLN A 414 33.04 -9.61 -40.59
CA GLN A 414 31.65 -9.58 -40.18
C GLN A 414 31.41 -10.25 -38.82
N LEU A 415 32.19 -11.27 -38.46
CA LEU A 415 32.10 -11.93 -37.15
C LEU A 415 32.39 -10.95 -36.00
N PHE A 416 33.38 -10.07 -36.18
CA PHE A 416 33.71 -9.05 -35.19
C PHE A 416 32.71 -7.91 -35.22
N ASP A 417 32.34 -7.45 -36.42
CA ASP A 417 31.35 -6.39 -36.60
C ASP A 417 30.03 -6.74 -35.94
N GLN A 418 29.51 -7.95 -36.12
CA GLN A 418 28.22 -8.34 -35.56
C GLN A 418 28.26 -8.31 -34.03
N ILE A 419 29.33 -8.83 -33.40
CA ILE A 419 29.51 -8.77 -31.95
C ILE A 419 29.55 -7.31 -31.48
N LEU A 420 30.33 -6.46 -32.13
CA LEU A 420 30.47 -5.05 -31.74
C LEU A 420 29.17 -4.26 -31.95
N ALA A 421 28.45 -4.52 -33.02
CA ALA A 421 27.14 -3.94 -33.28
C ALA A 421 26.13 -4.37 -32.21
N ASP A 422 26.10 -5.65 -31.86
CA ASP A 422 25.22 -6.17 -30.81
C ASP A 422 25.60 -5.59 -29.44
N GLN A 423 26.88 -5.39 -29.13
CA GLN A 423 27.33 -4.73 -27.88
C GLN A 423 26.86 -3.27 -27.80
N HIS A 424 26.94 -2.51 -28.89
CA HIS A 424 26.35 -1.17 -28.95
C HIS A 424 24.85 -1.21 -28.77
N LYS A 425 24.18 -2.19 -29.38
CA LYS A 425 22.74 -2.37 -29.24
C LYS A 425 22.32 -2.77 -27.83
N GLN A 426 23.17 -3.45 -27.06
CA GLN A 426 22.88 -3.75 -25.65
C GLN A 426 22.69 -2.48 -24.80
N LEU A 427 23.26 -1.35 -25.18
CA LEU A 427 23.08 -0.10 -24.45
C LEU A 427 21.60 0.36 -24.47
N ASP A 428 20.87 0.06 -25.55
CA ASP A 428 19.44 0.37 -25.65
C ASP A 428 18.57 -0.47 -24.70
N VAL A 429 19.10 -1.56 -24.13
CA VAL A 429 18.39 -2.41 -23.16
C VAL A 429 18.35 -1.78 -21.77
N LEU A 430 19.32 -0.92 -21.45
CA LEU A 430 19.51 -0.39 -20.10
C LEU A 430 18.24 0.26 -19.51
N PRO A 431 17.47 1.07 -20.25
CA PRO A 431 16.21 1.62 -19.74
C PRO A 431 15.20 0.53 -19.37
N ASP A 432 15.10 -0.56 -20.13
CA ASP A 432 14.09 -1.61 -19.91
C ASP A 432 14.45 -2.54 -18.75
N ILE A 433 15.75 -2.77 -18.51
CA ILE A 433 16.24 -3.60 -17.40
C ILE A 433 16.39 -2.77 -16.12
N LEU A 434 16.98 -1.58 -16.18
CA LEU A 434 17.37 -0.83 -14.98
C LEU A 434 16.29 0.12 -14.45
N SER A 435 15.16 0.28 -15.13
CA SER A 435 14.03 1.11 -14.67
C SER A 435 12.82 0.29 -14.22
N LEU A 436 11.83 0.94 -13.61
CA LEU A 436 10.62 0.27 -13.16
C LEU A 436 9.82 -0.29 -14.36
N PRO A 437 9.49 -1.59 -14.38
CA PRO A 437 8.76 -2.21 -15.47
C PRO A 437 7.33 -1.63 -15.56
N PRO A 438 6.85 -1.27 -16.77
CA PRO A 438 5.51 -0.71 -16.93
C PRO A 438 4.43 -1.76 -16.64
N THR A 439 3.41 -1.38 -15.87
CA THR A 439 2.30 -2.28 -15.48
C THR A 439 1.60 -2.94 -16.66
N SER A 440 1.51 -2.23 -17.81
CA SER A 440 0.90 -2.75 -19.04
C SER A 440 1.59 -3.99 -19.61
N LEU A 441 2.87 -4.22 -19.27
CA LEU A 441 3.69 -5.30 -19.79
C LEU A 441 3.43 -6.63 -19.11
N PHE A 442 3.14 -6.62 -17.80
CA PHE A 442 3.03 -7.85 -17.02
C PHE A 442 1.62 -8.12 -16.46
N GLU A 443 0.77 -7.10 -16.27
CA GLU A 443 -0.49 -7.28 -15.54
C GLU A 443 -1.54 -8.07 -16.33
N GLY A 444 -1.52 -7.99 -17.66
CA GLY A 444 -2.36 -8.84 -18.53
C GLY A 444 -2.07 -10.32 -18.34
N LEU A 445 -0.79 -10.70 -18.42
CA LEU A 445 -0.32 -12.06 -18.15
C LEU A 445 -0.59 -12.45 -16.69
N GLY A 446 -0.39 -11.52 -15.76
CA GLY A 446 -0.64 -11.74 -14.34
C GLY A 446 -2.07 -12.17 -14.06
N LYS A 447 -3.06 -11.50 -14.65
CA LYS A 447 -4.48 -11.87 -14.53
C LYS A 447 -4.79 -13.25 -15.10
N LEU A 448 -4.19 -13.61 -16.24
CA LEU A 448 -4.36 -14.95 -16.82
C LEU A 448 -3.77 -16.03 -15.89
N LEU A 449 -2.58 -15.82 -15.35
CA LEU A 449 -1.98 -16.73 -14.38
C LEU A 449 -2.76 -16.80 -13.06
N ASP A 450 -3.36 -15.68 -12.62
CA ASP A 450 -4.24 -15.65 -11.44
C ASP A 450 -5.50 -16.48 -11.65
N SER A 451 -6.12 -16.43 -12.84
CA SER A 451 -7.22 -17.32 -13.22
C SER A 451 -6.80 -18.79 -13.22
N MET A 452 -5.59 -19.10 -13.70
CA MET A 452 -5.05 -20.47 -13.62
C MET A 452 -4.86 -20.93 -12.16
N LEU A 453 -4.35 -20.06 -11.28
CA LEU A 453 -4.23 -20.34 -9.84
C LEU A 453 -5.58 -20.54 -9.17
N ALA A 454 -6.61 -19.83 -9.63
CA ALA A 454 -8.00 -20.00 -9.22
C ALA A 454 -8.70 -21.22 -9.87
N SER A 455 -7.97 -22.07 -10.59
CA SER A 455 -8.50 -23.25 -11.30
C SER A 455 -9.59 -22.91 -12.33
N GLU A 456 -9.60 -21.69 -12.87
CA GLU A 456 -10.52 -21.27 -13.93
C GLU A 456 -10.02 -21.84 -15.28
N SER A 457 -10.94 -22.27 -16.16
CA SER A 457 -10.56 -22.77 -17.49
C SER A 457 -10.19 -21.62 -18.44
N LEU A 458 -9.26 -21.89 -19.36
CA LEU A 458 -8.86 -20.94 -20.39
C LEU A 458 -9.62 -21.20 -21.69
N ASN A 459 -10.17 -20.15 -22.29
CA ASN A 459 -10.72 -20.21 -23.64
C ASN A 459 -9.65 -19.91 -24.71
N SER A 460 -9.96 -20.15 -25.99
CA SER A 460 -9.01 -19.97 -27.09
C SER A 460 -8.48 -18.53 -27.21
N GLN A 461 -9.34 -17.53 -27.01
CA GLN A 461 -8.95 -16.12 -27.05
C GLN A 461 -7.93 -15.76 -25.95
N GLN A 462 -8.09 -16.35 -24.76
CA GLN A 462 -7.15 -16.16 -23.64
C GLN A 462 -5.80 -16.84 -23.91
N VAL A 463 -5.78 -17.99 -24.59
CA VAL A 463 -4.54 -18.66 -25.02
C VAL A 463 -3.82 -17.83 -26.08
N ASP A 464 -4.54 -17.28 -27.06
CA ASP A 464 -3.96 -16.40 -28.08
C ASP A 464 -3.39 -15.12 -27.45
N LEU A 465 -4.14 -14.53 -26.51
CA LEU A 465 -3.71 -13.35 -25.76
C LEU A 465 -2.46 -13.65 -24.91
N PHE A 466 -2.40 -14.82 -24.27
CA PHE A 466 -1.24 -15.26 -23.51
C PHE A 466 0.01 -15.26 -24.40
N TRP A 467 -0.04 -15.92 -25.56
CA TRP A 467 1.11 -16.00 -26.45
C TRP A 467 1.50 -14.65 -27.06
N GLN A 468 0.51 -13.83 -27.44
CA GLN A 468 0.77 -12.47 -27.91
C GLN A 468 1.53 -11.65 -26.87
N GLN A 469 1.14 -11.73 -25.60
CA GLN A 469 1.77 -10.97 -24.52
C GLN A 469 3.11 -11.59 -24.09
N ALA A 470 3.24 -12.91 -24.06
CA ALA A 470 4.48 -13.60 -23.74
C ALA A 470 5.59 -13.28 -24.74
N CYS A 471 5.26 -13.21 -26.04
CA CYS A 471 6.19 -12.80 -27.10
C CYS A 471 6.46 -11.29 -27.12
N ALA A 472 5.65 -10.49 -26.43
CA ALA A 472 5.84 -9.03 -26.29
C ALA A 472 6.66 -8.64 -25.05
N LEU A 473 7.12 -9.62 -24.26
CA LEU A 473 8.03 -9.37 -23.15
C LEU A 473 9.35 -8.76 -23.68
N PRO A 474 9.99 -7.87 -22.91
CA PRO A 474 11.16 -7.15 -23.37
C PRO A 474 12.34 -8.12 -23.48
N HIS A 475 13.14 -7.96 -24.53
CA HIS A 475 14.39 -8.69 -24.67
C HIS A 475 15.38 -8.20 -23.63
N SER A 476 16.11 -9.14 -23.02
CA SER A 476 17.21 -8.82 -22.13
C SER A 476 18.55 -8.71 -22.85
N GLN A 477 18.58 -9.17 -24.11
CA GLN A 477 19.70 -8.98 -25.03
C GLN A 477 19.18 -8.56 -26.39
N LEU A 478 19.77 -7.52 -26.98
CA LEU A 478 19.36 -7.03 -28.30
C LEU A 478 20.40 -7.28 -29.38
N SER A 479 19.97 -7.69 -30.56
CA SER A 479 20.80 -7.73 -31.75
C SER A 479 20.37 -6.70 -32.77
N GLN A 480 21.32 -6.24 -33.59
CA GLN A 480 21.02 -5.35 -34.72
C GLN A 480 21.67 -5.81 -36.01
N ALA A 481 21.06 -5.41 -37.13
CA ALA A 481 21.62 -5.65 -38.46
C ALA A 481 22.83 -4.74 -38.70
N LEU A 482 23.82 -5.26 -39.41
CA LEU A 482 24.95 -4.46 -39.86
C LEU A 482 24.56 -3.64 -41.09
N THR A 483 24.49 -2.32 -40.92
CA THR A 483 24.15 -1.40 -42.01
C THR A 483 25.40 -0.81 -42.67
N ASN A 484 25.24 -0.26 -43.88
CA ASN A 484 26.30 0.45 -44.60
C ASN A 484 27.53 -0.39 -44.97
N ILE A 485 27.38 -1.69 -45.22
CA ILE A 485 28.47 -2.58 -45.69
C ILE A 485 28.16 -3.05 -47.12
N SER A 486 29.04 -2.72 -48.07
CA SER A 486 28.90 -3.15 -49.48
C SER A 486 29.01 -4.68 -49.61
N GLY A 487 28.03 -5.30 -50.27
CA GLY A 487 28.05 -6.73 -50.62
C GLY A 487 27.62 -7.71 -49.53
N ILE A 488 27.14 -7.22 -48.39
CA ILE A 488 26.68 -8.06 -47.28
C ILE A 488 25.50 -8.96 -47.65
N GLU A 489 24.67 -8.55 -48.62
CA GLU A 489 23.59 -9.38 -49.19
C GLU A 489 24.10 -10.67 -49.84
N HIS A 490 25.36 -10.70 -50.29
CA HIS A 490 25.96 -11.92 -50.83
C HIS A 490 26.48 -12.88 -49.75
N LEU A 491 26.69 -12.38 -48.52
CA LEU A 491 27.15 -13.15 -47.37
C LEU A 491 25.97 -13.70 -46.55
N LEU A 492 24.82 -13.01 -46.60
CA LEU A 492 23.60 -13.39 -45.91
C LEU A 492 22.67 -14.16 -46.86
N ASN A 493 22.13 -15.29 -46.40
CA ASN A 493 21.18 -16.08 -47.18
C ASN A 493 19.82 -15.33 -47.32
N THR A 494 19.06 -15.61 -48.38
CA THR A 494 17.85 -14.89 -48.84
C THR A 494 16.66 -14.77 -47.87
N ASP A 495 16.72 -15.30 -46.64
CA ASP A 495 15.80 -14.93 -45.54
C ASP A 495 16.13 -13.55 -44.92
N ALA A 496 16.69 -12.66 -45.76
CA ALA A 496 17.36 -11.42 -45.43
C ALA A 496 16.45 -10.42 -44.70
N LEU A 497 15.14 -10.43 -44.96
CA LEU A 497 14.20 -9.46 -44.39
C LEU A 497 14.13 -9.55 -42.85
N SER A 498 14.25 -10.77 -42.29
CA SER A 498 14.24 -10.96 -40.84
C SER A 498 15.50 -10.42 -40.18
N TYR A 499 16.68 -10.67 -40.78
CA TYR A 499 17.95 -10.11 -40.32
C TYR A 499 17.94 -8.59 -40.40
N TRP A 500 17.49 -8.01 -41.50
CA TRP A 500 17.45 -6.55 -41.65
C TRP A 500 16.53 -5.85 -40.66
N GLN A 501 15.48 -6.53 -40.18
CA GLN A 501 14.57 -5.99 -39.18
C GLN A 501 15.04 -6.18 -37.73
N ARG A 502 15.70 -7.30 -37.42
CA ARG A 502 15.98 -7.72 -36.03
C ARG A 502 17.40 -8.23 -35.78
N GLY A 503 18.34 -8.06 -36.72
CA GLY A 503 19.67 -8.66 -36.64
C GLY A 503 19.63 -10.17 -36.43
N MET A 504 20.53 -10.68 -35.58
CA MET A 504 20.61 -12.07 -35.15
C MET A 504 19.76 -12.34 -33.90
N GLN A 505 18.69 -11.58 -33.65
CA GLN A 505 17.92 -11.63 -32.38
C GLN A 505 17.52 -13.05 -31.98
N ARG A 506 16.92 -13.84 -32.89
CA ARG A 506 16.51 -15.22 -32.59
C ARG A 506 17.67 -16.16 -32.22
N SER A 507 18.87 -15.88 -32.74
CA SER A 507 20.06 -16.65 -32.37
C SER A 507 20.66 -16.20 -31.04
N LEU A 508 20.51 -14.91 -30.72
CA LEU A 508 21.01 -14.33 -29.48
C LEU A 508 20.10 -14.66 -28.29
N GLU A 509 18.80 -14.43 -28.43
CA GLU A 509 17.78 -14.67 -27.42
C GLU A 509 16.41 -14.87 -28.08
N ASN A 510 15.83 -16.07 -27.91
CA ASN A 510 14.48 -16.37 -28.36
C ASN A 510 13.41 -15.78 -27.43
N ASP A 511 12.27 -15.41 -28.03
CA ASP A 511 11.10 -14.96 -27.30
C ASP A 511 10.62 -16.06 -26.33
N PHE A 512 10.22 -15.65 -25.12
CA PHE A 512 9.73 -16.53 -24.06
C PHE A 512 10.63 -17.75 -23.84
N SER A 513 11.96 -17.53 -23.80
CA SER A 513 12.96 -18.55 -23.46
C SER A 513 13.31 -18.52 -21.96
N ILE A 514 13.84 -19.62 -21.44
CA ILE A 514 14.33 -19.73 -20.05
C ILE A 514 15.41 -18.67 -19.80
N ALA A 515 16.31 -18.43 -20.76
CA ALA A 515 17.38 -17.44 -20.64
C ALA A 515 16.83 -16.01 -20.50
N GLN A 516 15.86 -15.63 -21.34
CA GLN A 516 15.19 -14.32 -21.27
C GLN A 516 14.51 -14.13 -19.91
N LEU A 517 13.65 -15.08 -19.53
CA LEU A 517 12.89 -14.99 -18.27
C LEU A 517 13.80 -14.98 -17.04
N THR A 518 14.90 -15.73 -17.06
CA THR A 518 15.88 -15.73 -15.97
C THR A 518 16.55 -14.37 -15.81
N ARG A 519 16.96 -13.73 -16.91
CA ARG A 519 17.58 -12.39 -16.86
C ARG A 519 16.60 -11.30 -16.47
N LEU A 520 15.36 -11.36 -16.96
CA LEU A 520 14.28 -10.48 -16.51
C LEU A 520 14.02 -10.63 -15.00
N ASN A 521 14.03 -11.86 -14.48
CA ASN A 521 13.94 -12.11 -13.04
C ASN A 521 15.10 -11.48 -12.26
N HIS A 522 16.34 -11.70 -12.70
CA HIS A 522 17.53 -11.11 -12.06
C HIS A 522 17.50 -9.57 -12.08
N SER A 523 16.99 -8.99 -13.17
CA SER A 523 16.80 -7.55 -13.28
C SER A 523 15.89 -7.02 -12.18
N VAL A 524 14.70 -7.61 -12.04
CA VAL A 524 13.74 -7.17 -11.02
C VAL A 524 14.25 -7.46 -9.61
N ASP A 525 14.99 -8.55 -9.40
CA ASP A 525 15.66 -8.83 -8.12
C ASP A 525 16.67 -7.73 -7.76
N HIS A 526 17.44 -7.24 -8.73
CA HIS A 526 18.34 -6.11 -8.53
C HIS A 526 17.59 -4.83 -8.14
N LEU A 527 16.44 -4.57 -8.77
CA LEU A 527 15.60 -3.41 -8.43
C LEU A 527 14.97 -3.54 -7.03
N LEU A 528 14.46 -4.72 -6.67
CA LEU A 528 13.92 -5.02 -5.34
C LEU A 528 14.99 -4.89 -4.24
N ALA A 529 16.23 -5.27 -4.54
CA ALA A 529 17.34 -5.15 -3.59
C ALA A 529 17.60 -3.70 -3.14
N ARG A 530 17.24 -2.69 -3.95
CA ARG A 530 17.30 -1.26 -3.57
C ARG A 530 16.40 -0.92 -2.38
N PHE A 531 15.35 -1.72 -2.17
CA PHE A 531 14.41 -1.62 -1.05
C PHE A 531 14.69 -2.64 0.06
N ALA A 532 15.85 -3.31 0.01
CA ALA A 532 16.20 -4.42 0.89
C ALA A 532 15.20 -5.60 0.85
N GLU A 533 14.44 -5.73 -0.24
CA GLU A 533 13.51 -6.84 -0.45
C GLU A 533 14.20 -8.02 -1.13
N ARG A 534 13.76 -9.22 -0.77
CA ARG A 534 14.22 -10.48 -1.38
C ARG A 534 13.05 -11.31 -1.86
N SER A 535 13.20 -11.91 -3.03
CA SER A 535 12.20 -12.84 -3.56
C SER A 535 12.16 -14.14 -2.77
N VAL A 536 10.97 -14.73 -2.69
CA VAL A 536 10.76 -16.07 -2.15
C VAL A 536 11.20 -17.12 -3.18
N ASP A 537 11.75 -18.25 -2.71
CA ASP A 537 12.01 -19.42 -3.55
C ASP A 537 10.68 -19.96 -4.12
N SER A 538 10.58 -20.05 -5.45
CA SER A 538 9.36 -20.52 -6.11
C SER A 538 8.97 -21.95 -5.77
N ASN A 539 9.92 -22.79 -5.38
CA ASN A 539 9.61 -24.16 -4.95
C ASN A 539 8.73 -24.17 -3.70
N LEU A 540 8.89 -23.17 -2.84
CA LEU A 540 8.05 -22.96 -1.67
C LEU A 540 6.66 -22.43 -2.04
N LEU A 541 6.52 -21.75 -3.19
CA LEU A 541 5.25 -21.21 -3.66
C LEU A 541 4.38 -22.25 -4.38
N LYS A 542 4.93 -23.42 -4.75
CA LYS A 542 4.19 -24.58 -5.31
C LYS A 542 3.45 -24.30 -6.63
N TYR A 543 3.91 -23.34 -7.45
CA TYR A 543 3.30 -23.01 -8.74
C TYR A 543 3.29 -24.16 -9.75
N GLN A 544 4.33 -25.00 -9.73
CA GLN A 544 4.48 -26.11 -10.67
C GLN A 544 3.27 -27.06 -10.64
N ALA A 545 2.72 -27.34 -9.45
CA ALA A 545 1.59 -28.26 -9.28
C ALA A 545 0.31 -27.76 -9.95
N VAL A 546 0.13 -26.44 -10.04
CA VAL A 546 -1.04 -25.83 -10.68
C VAL A 546 -0.80 -25.70 -12.19
N PHE A 547 0.32 -25.13 -12.60
CA PHE A 547 0.59 -24.88 -14.02
C PHE A 547 0.79 -26.16 -14.85
N SER A 548 1.13 -27.29 -14.24
CA SER A 548 1.18 -28.58 -14.95
C SER A 548 -0.17 -28.97 -15.57
N PHE A 549 -1.29 -28.52 -14.98
CA PHE A 549 -2.63 -28.76 -15.54
C PHE A 549 -2.89 -27.97 -16.84
N TYR A 550 -2.30 -26.78 -16.95
CA TYR A 550 -2.51 -25.86 -18.07
C TYR A 550 -1.48 -26.01 -19.20
N ALA A 551 -0.32 -26.61 -18.91
CA ALA A 551 0.73 -26.81 -19.91
C ALA A 551 0.25 -27.50 -21.21
N PRO A 552 -0.62 -28.54 -21.18
CA PRO A 552 -1.13 -29.14 -22.41
C PRO A 552 -2.02 -28.20 -23.24
N SER A 553 -2.80 -27.33 -22.60
CA SER A 553 -3.68 -26.38 -23.29
C SER A 553 -2.92 -25.20 -23.91
N LEU A 554 -1.77 -24.86 -23.34
CA LEU A 554 -0.91 -23.79 -23.86
C LEU A 554 0.07 -24.29 -24.92
N SER A 555 0.46 -25.57 -24.88
CA SER A 555 1.37 -26.19 -25.85
C SER A 555 0.73 -26.26 -27.25
N ASN A 556 0.93 -25.21 -28.05
CA ASN A 556 0.44 -25.10 -29.43
C ASN A 556 1.54 -24.59 -30.38
N GLU A 557 1.22 -24.42 -31.67
CA GLU A 557 2.16 -23.93 -32.69
C GLU A 557 2.61 -22.47 -32.47
N ALA A 558 1.96 -21.72 -31.57
CA ALA A 558 2.32 -20.33 -31.27
C ALA A 558 3.46 -20.21 -30.24
N ASP A 559 3.90 -21.31 -29.63
CA ASP A 559 5.05 -21.32 -28.71
C ASP A 559 6.35 -20.96 -29.46
N PRO A 560 7.00 -19.83 -29.12
CA PRO A 560 8.23 -19.40 -29.79
C PRO A 560 9.46 -20.26 -29.44
N SER A 561 9.42 -21.01 -28.33
CA SER A 561 10.56 -21.78 -27.81
C SER A 561 10.16 -23.23 -27.43
N PRO A 562 9.65 -24.05 -28.37
CA PRO A 562 9.05 -25.37 -28.08
C PRO A 562 10.08 -26.44 -27.64
N ALA A 563 11.38 -26.19 -27.85
CA ALA A 563 12.44 -27.09 -27.41
C ALA A 563 12.68 -27.05 -25.89
N GLU A 564 12.20 -26.00 -25.22
CA GLU A 564 12.40 -25.77 -23.78
C GLU A 564 11.13 -26.14 -22.97
N PRO A 565 11.28 -26.70 -21.76
CA PRO A 565 10.14 -27.13 -20.95
C PRO A 565 9.21 -25.96 -20.61
N LEU A 566 7.99 -25.98 -21.16
CA LEU A 566 6.99 -24.92 -20.98
C LEU A 566 6.65 -24.69 -19.50
N LEU A 567 6.58 -25.75 -18.69
CA LEU A 567 6.25 -25.65 -17.27
C LEU A 567 7.27 -24.82 -16.49
N GLU A 568 8.57 -24.97 -16.78
CA GLU A 568 9.63 -24.17 -16.15
C GLU A 568 9.50 -22.70 -16.54
N ARG A 569 9.24 -22.42 -17.82
CA ARG A 569 9.01 -21.06 -18.34
C ARG A 569 7.78 -20.40 -17.71
N LEU A 570 6.68 -21.12 -17.51
CA LEU A 570 5.50 -20.61 -16.82
C LEU A 570 5.80 -20.25 -15.35
N VAL A 571 6.60 -21.06 -14.66
CA VAL A 571 7.02 -20.75 -13.27
C VAL A 571 7.92 -19.51 -13.24
N LEU A 572 8.91 -19.40 -14.13
CA LEU A 572 9.77 -18.22 -14.24
C LEU A 572 8.99 -16.95 -14.59
N LEU A 573 8.01 -17.07 -15.50
CA LEU A 573 7.10 -15.98 -15.84
C LEU A 573 6.30 -15.54 -14.61
N ARG A 574 5.76 -16.48 -13.84
CA ARG A 574 5.01 -16.17 -12.62
C ARG A 574 5.88 -15.44 -11.60
N GLN A 575 7.12 -15.91 -11.38
CA GLN A 575 8.07 -15.23 -10.50
C GLN A 575 8.33 -13.80 -10.95
N TYR A 576 8.57 -13.60 -12.25
CA TYR A 576 8.82 -12.26 -12.81
C TYR A 576 7.63 -11.33 -12.56
N ILE A 577 6.41 -11.80 -12.82
CA ILE A 577 5.17 -11.03 -12.59
C ILE A 577 4.98 -10.70 -11.11
N ASP A 578 5.15 -11.66 -10.20
CA ASP A 578 5.00 -11.43 -8.76
C ASP A 578 6.02 -10.41 -8.24
N LYS A 579 7.26 -10.49 -8.72
CA LYS A 579 8.31 -9.51 -8.40
C LYS A 579 7.98 -8.13 -8.96
N CYS A 580 7.48 -8.05 -10.20
CA CYS A 580 7.05 -6.78 -10.80
C CYS A 580 5.88 -6.15 -10.03
N ARG A 581 4.90 -6.96 -9.59
CA ARG A 581 3.77 -6.53 -8.76
C ARG A 581 4.21 -6.06 -7.37
N LEU A 582 5.16 -6.76 -6.74
CA LEU A 582 5.74 -6.33 -5.47
C LEU A 582 6.48 -5.00 -5.65
N LEU A 583 7.31 -4.90 -6.68
CA LEU A 583 8.10 -3.71 -6.98
C LEU A 583 7.20 -2.51 -7.26
N SER A 584 6.13 -2.66 -8.05
CA SER A 584 5.21 -1.58 -8.41
C SER A 584 4.39 -1.04 -7.22
N GLU A 585 4.22 -1.85 -6.18
CA GLU A 585 3.45 -1.51 -4.98
C GLU A 585 4.32 -1.18 -3.76
N ILE A 586 5.66 -1.26 -3.89
CA ILE A 586 6.59 -1.19 -2.74
C ILE A 586 6.45 0.10 -1.93
N SER A 587 6.17 1.22 -2.61
CA SER A 587 5.88 2.53 -2.00
C SER A 587 4.74 2.45 -1.00
N HIS A 588 3.59 1.98 -1.46
CA HIS A 588 2.37 1.86 -0.66
C HIS A 588 2.49 0.81 0.45
N LEU A 589 3.23 -0.27 0.18
CA LEU A 589 3.48 -1.33 1.15
C LEU A 589 4.39 -0.83 2.30
N GLY A 590 5.42 -0.03 1.98
CA GLY A 590 6.36 0.53 2.95
C GLY A 590 5.73 1.57 3.88
N GLN A 591 4.91 2.46 3.34
CA GLN A 591 4.25 3.55 4.09
C GLN A 591 3.26 3.04 5.14
N ASN A 592 2.69 1.84 4.97
CA ASN A 592 1.53 1.38 5.74
C ASN A 592 1.74 0.00 6.40
N ARG A 593 2.99 -0.38 6.69
CA ARG A 593 3.36 -1.73 7.18
C ARG A 593 2.64 -2.21 8.42
N CYS A 594 2.21 -1.29 9.30
CA CYS A 594 1.51 -1.62 10.54
C CYS A 594 0.05 -1.14 10.55
N ARG A 595 -0.47 -0.65 9.42
CA ARG A 595 -1.81 -0.05 9.35
C ARG A 595 -2.88 -1.09 9.70
N GLY A 596 -3.77 -0.73 10.61
CA GLY A 596 -4.95 -1.53 10.95
C GLY A 596 -6.06 -1.47 9.89
N TYR A 597 -7.11 -2.26 10.08
CA TYR A 597 -8.29 -2.24 9.22
C TYR A 597 -9.07 -0.91 9.35
N ASP A 598 -9.49 -0.32 8.23
CA ASP A 598 -10.32 0.88 8.21
C ASP A 598 -11.80 0.52 8.40
N TYR A 599 -12.19 0.34 9.66
CA TYR A 599 -13.55 -0.06 10.04
C TYR A 599 -14.61 1.02 9.77
N LEU A 600 -14.23 2.24 9.43
CA LEU A 600 -15.17 3.33 9.11
C LEU A 600 -15.45 3.46 7.61
N SER A 601 -14.82 2.66 6.75
CA SER A 601 -15.03 2.80 5.31
C SER A 601 -16.51 2.65 4.93
N ALA A 602 -16.99 3.51 4.04
CA ALA A 602 -18.36 3.46 3.53
C ALA A 602 -18.64 2.20 2.68
N ASP A 603 -17.59 1.68 2.03
CA ASP A 603 -17.63 0.42 1.30
C ASP A 603 -16.71 -0.60 1.97
N VAL A 604 -17.27 -1.29 2.94
CA VAL A 604 -16.61 -2.35 3.69
C VAL A 604 -16.08 -3.49 2.80
N GLN A 605 -16.74 -3.79 1.67
CA GLN A 605 -16.33 -4.87 0.77
C GLN A 605 -15.12 -4.47 -0.09
N LEU A 606 -15.01 -3.17 -0.40
CA LEU A 606 -13.87 -2.56 -1.09
C LEU A 606 -12.86 -1.89 -0.15
N SER A 607 -13.11 -1.96 1.17
CA SER A 607 -12.22 -1.42 2.20
C SER A 607 -10.80 -1.90 1.92
N GLN A 608 -9.87 -0.97 1.84
CA GLN A 608 -8.53 -1.28 1.36
C GLN A 608 -7.90 -2.32 2.28
N CYS A 609 -7.59 -3.50 1.73
CA CYS A 609 -6.80 -4.52 2.39
C CYS A 609 -5.57 -3.85 3.03
N SER A 610 -5.35 -4.07 4.34
CA SER A 610 -4.25 -3.40 5.04
C SER A 610 -2.94 -3.66 4.29
N ALA A 611 -2.06 -2.66 4.21
CA ALA A 611 -0.84 -2.84 3.44
C ALA A 611 0.07 -3.94 4.03
N MET A 612 -0.06 -4.23 5.32
CA MET A 612 0.49 -5.42 5.96
C MET A 612 -0.03 -6.70 5.29
N ALA A 613 -1.36 -6.89 5.24
CA ALA A 613 -1.98 -8.05 4.62
C ALA A 613 -1.59 -8.14 3.13
N LYS A 614 -1.69 -7.04 2.38
CA LYS A 614 -1.27 -6.98 0.98
C LYS A 614 0.22 -7.33 0.80
N GLY A 615 1.09 -6.87 1.69
CA GLY A 615 2.52 -7.17 1.68
C GLY A 615 2.83 -8.64 1.96
N ILE A 616 2.08 -9.27 2.87
CA ILE A 616 2.12 -10.71 3.12
C ILE A 616 1.67 -11.47 1.87
N MET A 617 0.52 -11.07 1.31
CA MET A 617 -0.05 -11.68 0.12
C MET A 617 0.91 -11.68 -1.07
N ARG A 618 1.56 -10.54 -1.36
CA ARG A 618 2.54 -10.44 -2.45
C ARG A 618 3.71 -11.40 -2.26
N ARG A 619 4.19 -11.59 -1.03
CA ARG A 619 5.27 -12.56 -0.71
C ARG A 619 4.81 -14.01 -0.72
N LEU A 620 3.50 -14.26 -0.59
CA LEU A 620 2.89 -15.58 -0.75
C LEU A 620 2.38 -15.83 -2.17
N GLY A 621 2.58 -14.90 -3.12
CA GLY A 621 2.07 -15.06 -4.48
C GLY A 621 0.56 -14.92 -4.62
N LEU A 622 -0.12 -14.40 -3.60
CA LEU A 622 -1.56 -14.20 -3.56
C LEU A 622 -1.90 -12.87 -4.23
N SER A 623 -2.79 -12.91 -5.20
CA SER A 623 -3.09 -11.73 -6.04
C SER A 623 -4.48 -11.15 -5.84
N HIS A 624 -5.35 -11.87 -5.15
CA HIS A 624 -6.70 -11.44 -4.86
C HIS A 624 -6.75 -10.93 -3.42
N PRO A 625 -6.76 -9.59 -3.17
CA PRO A 625 -7.16 -9.11 -1.84
C PRO A 625 -8.50 -9.75 -1.50
N ALA A 626 -8.70 -10.17 -0.25
CA ALA A 626 -9.92 -10.87 0.15
C ALA A 626 -11.14 -10.00 -0.19
N HIS A 627 -11.79 -10.33 -1.31
CA HIS A 627 -12.91 -9.61 -1.89
C HIS A 627 -13.95 -10.64 -2.29
N MET A 628 -15.11 -10.58 -1.63
CA MET A 628 -16.24 -11.50 -1.78
C MET A 628 -15.90 -12.96 -1.41
N PRO A 629 -16.89 -13.76 -1.00
CA PRO A 629 -16.62 -14.89 -0.11
C PRO A 629 -15.68 -15.92 -0.74
N LEU A 630 -14.56 -16.19 -0.07
CA LEU A 630 -13.56 -17.18 -0.44
C LEU A 630 -14.19 -18.56 -0.60
N ALA A 631 -15.18 -18.93 0.22
CA ALA A 631 -15.84 -20.23 0.22
C ALA A 631 -16.44 -20.67 -1.14
N THR A 632 -16.43 -19.79 -2.13
CA THR A 632 -17.27 -19.89 -3.31
C THR A 632 -16.51 -20.05 -4.60
N HIS A 633 -15.20 -19.91 -4.51
CA HIS A 633 -14.28 -20.00 -5.63
C HIS A 633 -12.96 -20.56 -5.12
N ASN A 634 -12.08 -20.96 -6.02
CA ASN A 634 -10.75 -21.45 -5.65
C ASN A 634 -9.71 -20.32 -5.64
N ARG A 635 -10.12 -19.04 -5.56
CA ARG A 635 -9.16 -17.93 -5.43
C ARG A 635 -8.51 -17.97 -4.05
N GLU A 636 -7.19 -17.86 -4.06
CA GLU A 636 -6.38 -17.92 -2.85
C GLU A 636 -6.25 -16.53 -2.22
N SER A 637 -6.67 -16.41 -0.96
CA SER A 637 -6.54 -15.21 -0.12
C SER A 637 -6.72 -15.58 1.36
N PHE A 638 -6.75 -14.58 2.25
CA PHE A 638 -7.06 -14.76 3.67
C PHE A 638 -7.76 -13.54 4.26
N TYR A 639 -8.51 -13.74 5.35
CA TYR A 639 -9.03 -12.66 6.17
C TYR A 639 -8.08 -12.36 7.33
N LEU A 640 -7.85 -11.08 7.60
CA LEU A 640 -7.16 -10.60 8.80
C LEU A 640 -8.20 -10.04 9.77
N VAL A 641 -8.28 -10.63 10.96
CA VAL A 641 -9.17 -10.18 12.03
C VAL A 641 -8.34 -9.70 13.23
N GLU A 642 -8.53 -8.45 13.60
CA GLU A 642 -7.94 -7.85 14.81
C GLU A 642 -8.80 -8.22 16.02
N GLY A 643 -8.27 -9.04 16.93
CA GLY A 643 -9.02 -9.46 18.11
C GLY A 643 -9.32 -8.29 19.08
N SER A 644 -8.56 -7.19 19.01
CA SER A 644 -8.83 -5.96 19.77
C SER A 644 -10.14 -5.25 19.37
N LEU A 645 -10.64 -5.50 18.15
CA LEU A 645 -11.92 -4.98 17.66
C LEU A 645 -13.11 -5.86 18.10
N LEU A 646 -12.87 -7.12 18.48
CA LEU A 646 -13.90 -8.06 18.93
C LEU A 646 -14.18 -7.87 20.43
N GLN A 647 -14.70 -6.70 20.80
CA GLN A 647 -15.05 -6.44 22.19
C GLN A 647 -16.50 -6.82 22.48
N SER A 648 -16.68 -7.61 23.55
CA SER A 648 -17.99 -7.92 24.08
C SER A 648 -18.01 -7.83 25.60
N GLU A 649 -19.06 -7.22 26.15
CA GLU A 649 -19.34 -7.21 27.59
C GLU A 649 -19.53 -8.62 28.15
N TYR A 650 -19.96 -9.56 27.30
CA TYR A 650 -20.19 -10.95 27.67
C TYR A 650 -18.92 -11.78 27.84
N PHE A 651 -17.75 -11.29 27.41
CA PHE A 651 -16.49 -12.00 27.60
C PHE A 651 -15.97 -11.88 29.02
N SER A 652 -15.39 -12.97 29.54
CA SER A 652 -14.59 -12.96 30.76
C SER A 652 -13.32 -12.11 30.60
N ALA A 653 -12.72 -11.68 31.72
CA ALA A 653 -11.46 -10.91 31.67
C ALA A 653 -10.33 -11.66 30.94
N LEU A 654 -10.29 -12.99 31.05
CA LEU A 654 -9.31 -13.84 30.38
C LEU A 654 -9.52 -13.87 28.86
N GLU A 655 -10.76 -14.04 28.39
CA GLU A 655 -11.10 -14.03 26.96
C GLU A 655 -10.80 -12.69 26.32
N ARG A 656 -11.14 -11.58 27.01
CA ARG A 656 -10.80 -10.22 26.54
C ARG A 656 -9.29 -10.02 26.41
N ALA A 657 -8.52 -10.51 27.38
CA ALA A 657 -7.05 -10.43 27.33
C ALA A 657 -6.48 -11.26 26.16
N GLN A 658 -7.00 -12.47 25.93
CA GLN A 658 -6.56 -13.35 24.85
C GLN A 658 -6.86 -12.77 23.46
N LEU A 659 -8.10 -12.30 23.24
CA LEU A 659 -8.52 -11.72 21.98
C LEU A 659 -7.77 -10.43 21.68
N SER A 660 -7.72 -9.51 22.65
CA SER A 660 -7.16 -8.18 22.41
C SER A 660 -5.66 -8.16 22.12
N ASN A 661 -4.95 -9.24 22.45
CA ASN A 661 -3.52 -9.38 22.17
C ASN A 661 -3.21 -10.06 20.85
N SER A 662 -4.21 -10.57 20.13
CA SER A 662 -3.97 -11.53 19.04
C SER A 662 -4.46 -11.04 17.69
N LEU A 663 -3.74 -11.47 16.64
CA LEU A 663 -4.17 -11.34 15.26
C LEU A 663 -4.54 -12.71 14.70
N TYR A 664 -5.69 -12.78 14.04
CA TYR A 664 -6.23 -14.01 13.48
C TYR A 664 -6.22 -13.91 11.96
N PHE A 665 -5.49 -14.83 11.33
CA PHE A 665 -5.47 -15.01 9.89
C PHE A 665 -6.35 -16.22 9.55
N VAL A 666 -7.47 -16.00 8.87
CA VAL A 666 -8.40 -17.05 8.47
C VAL A 666 -8.16 -17.38 7.00
N LEU A 667 -7.68 -18.58 6.73
CA LEU A 667 -7.23 -19.05 5.42
C LEU A 667 -8.08 -20.24 4.95
N PRO A 668 -8.40 -20.34 3.66
CA PRO A 668 -9.02 -21.53 3.09
C PRO A 668 -8.02 -22.68 3.01
N ASP A 669 -8.51 -23.91 3.00
CA ASP A 669 -7.65 -25.09 3.09
C ASP A 669 -7.70 -26.01 1.84
N TRP A 670 -8.59 -25.72 0.89
CA TRP A 670 -8.97 -26.61 -0.22
C TRP A 670 -8.29 -26.35 -1.57
N THR A 671 -7.61 -25.22 -1.78
CA THR A 671 -6.95 -24.97 -3.07
C THR A 671 -5.73 -25.88 -3.24
N THR A 672 -5.24 -26.11 -4.46
CA THR A 672 -4.09 -27.01 -4.69
C THR A 672 -2.87 -26.65 -3.85
N ARG A 673 -2.57 -25.35 -3.69
CA ARG A 673 -1.44 -24.91 -2.85
C ARG A 673 -1.81 -24.94 -1.38
N PHE A 674 -3.03 -24.53 -1.02
CA PHE A 674 -3.44 -24.48 0.38
C PHE A 674 -3.69 -25.86 0.98
N ALA A 675 -3.97 -26.90 0.19
CA ALA A 675 -4.04 -28.28 0.65
C ALA A 675 -2.65 -28.88 0.97
N CYS A 676 -1.56 -28.27 0.48
CA CYS A 676 -0.19 -28.73 0.71
C CYS A 676 0.31 -28.29 2.09
N VAL A 677 0.61 -29.26 2.96
CA VAL A 677 1.07 -29.02 4.34
C VAL A 677 2.36 -28.19 4.38
N GLU A 678 3.31 -28.46 3.48
CA GLU A 678 4.55 -27.69 3.40
C GLU A 678 4.31 -26.22 3.03
N PHE A 679 3.32 -25.96 2.16
CA PHE A 679 2.92 -24.60 1.81
C PHE A 679 2.25 -23.90 3.00
N ARG A 680 1.35 -24.59 3.74
CA ARG A 680 0.72 -24.04 4.95
C ARG A 680 1.78 -23.61 5.97
N GLN A 681 2.73 -24.48 6.29
CA GLN A 681 3.84 -24.18 7.20
C GLN A 681 4.71 -23.01 6.73
N PHE A 682 4.96 -22.92 5.43
CA PHE A 682 5.66 -21.78 4.84
C PHE A 682 4.86 -20.48 4.98
N ALA A 683 3.56 -20.51 4.66
CA ALA A 683 2.67 -19.37 4.75
C ALA A 683 2.58 -18.83 6.18
N GLU A 684 2.37 -19.70 7.17
CA GLU A 684 2.31 -19.31 8.58
C GLU A 684 3.61 -18.66 9.07
N ARG A 685 4.76 -19.24 8.70
CA ARG A 685 6.06 -18.68 9.04
C ARG A 685 6.25 -17.30 8.44
N LYS A 686 5.85 -17.10 7.18
CA LYS A 686 5.92 -15.79 6.52
C LYS A 686 4.96 -14.77 7.11
N ILE A 687 3.74 -15.19 7.47
CA ILE A 687 2.79 -14.35 8.20
C ILE A 687 3.42 -13.87 9.52
N ARG A 688 3.99 -14.78 10.31
CA ARG A 688 4.66 -14.43 11.59
C ARG A 688 5.86 -13.50 11.40
N GLU A 689 6.66 -13.71 10.35
CA GLU A 689 7.84 -12.87 10.03
C GLU A 689 7.46 -11.43 9.64
N LEU A 690 6.30 -11.24 9.02
CA LEU A 690 5.85 -9.96 8.46
C LEU A 690 4.85 -9.21 9.34
N THR A 691 4.47 -9.79 10.48
CA THR A 691 3.55 -9.20 11.46
C THR A 691 4.35 -8.62 12.64
N PRO A 692 3.88 -7.56 13.34
CA PRO A 692 4.61 -6.98 14.46
C PRO A 692 4.97 -8.00 15.55
N LEU A 693 6.24 -7.99 15.99
CA LEU A 693 6.81 -9.00 16.90
C LEU A 693 6.05 -9.14 18.24
N HIS A 694 5.44 -8.05 18.71
CA HIS A 694 4.72 -8.04 19.98
C HIS A 694 3.29 -8.61 19.89
N MET A 695 2.80 -8.93 18.68
CA MET A 695 1.46 -9.47 18.45
C MET A 695 1.53 -10.98 18.19
N PRO A 696 1.00 -11.85 19.07
CA PRO A 696 0.77 -13.24 18.74
C PRO A 696 -0.15 -13.39 17.53
N VAL A 697 0.23 -14.30 16.63
CA VAL A 697 -0.50 -14.58 15.40
C VAL A 697 -1.02 -16.01 15.39
N HIS A 698 -2.31 -16.15 15.12
CA HIS A 698 -2.98 -17.43 14.95
C HIS A 698 -3.43 -17.57 13.50
N CYS A 699 -3.04 -18.67 12.86
CA CYS A 699 -3.47 -19.01 11.52
C CYS A 699 -4.49 -20.14 11.60
N LEU A 700 -5.69 -19.90 11.05
CA LEU A 700 -6.81 -20.82 11.07
C LEU A 700 -7.10 -21.25 9.64
N TRP A 701 -6.82 -22.53 9.36
CA TRP A 701 -7.09 -23.15 8.06
C TRP A 701 -8.48 -23.78 8.11
N LEU A 702 -9.42 -23.23 7.35
CA LEU A 702 -10.81 -23.66 7.34
C LEU A 702 -11.16 -24.38 6.05
N ASP A 703 -11.96 -25.43 6.18
CA ASP A 703 -12.67 -26.02 5.06
C ASP A 703 -13.72 -25.06 4.51
N ARG A 704 -14.32 -25.45 3.38
CA ARG A 704 -15.24 -24.59 2.63
C ARG A 704 -16.51 -24.26 3.40
N GLU A 705 -17.03 -25.21 4.18
CA GLU A 705 -18.27 -25.06 4.95
C GLU A 705 -18.05 -24.15 6.14
N THR A 706 -17.00 -24.40 6.93
CA THR A 706 -16.63 -23.57 8.07
C THR A 706 -16.27 -22.16 7.63
N MET A 707 -15.57 -21.99 6.49
CA MET A 707 -15.31 -20.67 5.90
C MET A 707 -16.62 -19.94 5.56
N SER A 708 -17.60 -20.62 4.96
CA SER A 708 -18.90 -20.02 4.62
C SER A 708 -19.64 -19.49 5.86
N LEU A 709 -19.66 -20.25 6.96
CA LEU A 709 -20.25 -19.78 8.23
C LEU A 709 -19.46 -18.62 8.84
N PHE A 710 -18.14 -18.69 8.82
CA PHE A 710 -17.27 -17.60 9.27
C PHE A 710 -17.53 -16.32 8.48
N GLU A 711 -17.60 -16.39 7.15
CA GLU A 711 -17.82 -15.24 6.28
C GLU A 711 -19.16 -14.58 6.55
N ARG A 712 -20.22 -15.36 6.77
CA ARG A 712 -21.54 -14.82 7.16
C ARG A 712 -21.47 -14.03 8.47
N LEU A 713 -20.84 -14.59 9.49
CA LEU A 713 -20.65 -13.91 10.78
C LEU A 713 -19.76 -12.68 10.63
N TYR A 714 -18.65 -12.81 9.91
CA TYR A 714 -17.67 -11.74 9.69
C TYR A 714 -18.28 -10.55 8.95
N TYR A 715 -18.92 -10.78 7.80
CA TYR A 715 -19.60 -9.70 7.06
C TYR A 715 -20.84 -9.17 7.79
N GLY A 716 -21.54 -10.02 8.55
CA GLY A 716 -22.60 -9.60 9.45
C GLY A 716 -22.10 -8.59 10.48
N TRP A 717 -21.02 -8.93 11.19
CA TRP A 717 -20.32 -8.06 12.15
C TRP A 717 -19.81 -6.77 11.50
N LEU A 718 -19.13 -6.87 10.36
CA LEU A 718 -18.48 -5.75 9.69
C LEU A 718 -19.46 -4.68 9.20
N ASN A 719 -20.66 -5.10 8.76
CA ASN A 719 -21.71 -4.17 8.35
C ASN A 719 -22.13 -3.22 9.48
N TYR A 720 -22.11 -3.65 10.74
CA TYR A 720 -22.47 -2.80 11.89
C TYR A 720 -21.47 -1.67 12.15
N PHE A 721 -20.19 -1.86 11.81
CA PHE A 721 -19.15 -0.85 12.01
C PHE A 721 -19.10 0.22 10.91
N SER A 722 -19.70 -0.06 9.75
CA SER A 722 -19.65 0.84 8.58
C SER A 722 -20.28 2.22 8.87
N GLN A 723 -19.63 3.27 8.36
CA GLN A 723 -20.14 4.65 8.43
C GLN A 723 -21.55 4.77 7.83
N THR A 724 -21.87 3.95 6.82
CA THR A 724 -23.17 3.86 6.16
C THR A 724 -24.30 3.46 7.11
N GLN A 725 -24.01 2.66 8.15
CA GLN A 725 -25.01 2.34 9.19
C GLN A 725 -25.07 3.44 10.26
N ARG A 726 -23.93 4.04 10.65
CA ARG A 726 -23.89 5.15 11.62
C ARG A 726 -24.61 6.40 11.13
N GLU A 727 -24.47 6.75 9.85
CA GLU A 727 -25.19 7.89 9.25
C GLU A 727 -26.68 7.60 9.06
N ARG A 728 -27.04 6.33 8.91
CA ARG A 728 -28.43 5.89 8.70
C ARG A 728 -29.22 5.79 10.01
N PHE A 729 -28.53 5.56 11.12
CA PHE A 729 -29.10 5.55 12.47
C PHE A 729 -28.46 6.69 13.26
N GLU A 730 -29.07 7.89 13.21
CA GLU A 730 -28.55 9.12 13.83
C GLU A 730 -28.23 8.98 15.34
N LEU A 731 -28.73 7.94 16.00
CA LEU A 731 -28.40 7.54 17.37
C LEU A 731 -28.26 6.01 17.41
N SER A 732 -27.25 5.51 18.13
CA SER A 732 -27.11 4.09 18.43
C SER A 732 -28.33 3.62 19.23
N ASN A 733 -29.34 3.07 18.54
CA ASN A 733 -30.44 2.41 19.21
C ASN A 733 -29.86 1.25 20.04
N ALA A 734 -30.34 1.06 21.27
CA ALA A 734 -29.88 -0.01 22.16
C ALA A 734 -29.94 -1.41 21.51
N SER A 735 -30.87 -1.60 20.56
CA SER A 735 -31.01 -2.81 19.75
C SER A 735 -29.82 -3.08 18.83
N VAL A 736 -29.24 -2.05 18.20
CA VAL A 736 -28.08 -2.18 17.30
C VAL A 736 -26.85 -2.60 18.09
N THR A 737 -26.63 -1.95 19.24
CA THR A 737 -25.52 -2.28 20.15
C THR A 737 -25.64 -3.72 20.67
N ALA A 738 -26.84 -4.19 20.99
CA ALA A 738 -27.05 -5.57 21.43
C ALA A 738 -26.68 -6.60 20.35
N ILE A 739 -27.01 -6.34 19.09
CA ILE A 739 -26.66 -7.26 17.98
C ILE A 739 -25.15 -7.26 17.73
N GLU A 740 -24.51 -6.09 17.74
CA GLU A 740 -23.04 -5.97 17.65
C GLU A 740 -22.35 -6.78 18.76
N GLN A 741 -22.83 -6.66 19.99
CA GLN A 741 -22.30 -7.41 21.15
C GLN A 741 -22.48 -8.92 20.98
N GLN A 742 -23.61 -9.36 20.43
CA GLN A 742 -23.90 -10.77 20.16
C GLN A 742 -23.00 -11.34 19.04
N LEU A 743 -22.84 -10.63 17.92
CA LEU A 743 -21.97 -11.04 16.81
C LEU A 743 -20.49 -11.03 17.22
N SER A 744 -20.05 -10.01 17.95
CA SER A 744 -18.69 -9.94 18.51
C SER A 744 -18.43 -11.11 19.46
N LYS A 745 -19.43 -11.50 20.26
CA LYS A 745 -19.35 -12.67 21.13
C LYS A 745 -19.16 -13.97 20.34
N LEU A 746 -20.01 -14.21 19.34
CA LEU A 746 -19.94 -15.41 18.49
C LEU A 746 -18.58 -15.52 17.76
N LEU A 747 -18.12 -14.43 17.15
CA LEU A 747 -16.81 -14.39 16.49
C LEU A 747 -15.66 -14.59 17.49
N GLY A 748 -15.68 -13.93 18.65
CA GLY A 748 -14.63 -14.13 19.64
C GLY A 748 -14.62 -15.54 20.23
N GLN A 749 -15.78 -16.17 20.46
CA GLN A 749 -15.86 -17.57 20.88
C GLN A 749 -15.30 -18.53 19.83
N PHE A 750 -15.52 -18.26 18.55
CA PHE A 750 -14.87 -19.01 17.47
C PHE A 750 -13.34 -18.96 17.58
N PHE A 751 -12.76 -17.82 17.95
CA PHE A 751 -11.31 -17.65 18.06
C PHE A 751 -10.70 -18.10 19.40
N THR A 752 -11.47 -18.09 20.50
CA THR A 752 -10.99 -18.48 21.84
C THR A 752 -11.26 -19.93 22.17
N SER A 753 -12.29 -20.56 21.58
CA SER A 753 -12.54 -21.99 21.73
C SER A 753 -11.37 -22.79 21.16
N HIS A 754 -11.01 -23.90 21.83
CA HIS A 754 -9.87 -24.73 21.42
C HIS A 754 -10.13 -25.36 20.04
N ILE A 755 -9.64 -24.71 18.99
CA ILE A 755 -9.50 -25.31 17.66
C ILE A 755 -8.21 -26.15 17.72
N PRO A 756 -8.27 -27.50 17.68
CA PRO A 756 -7.06 -28.30 17.66
C PRO A 756 -6.29 -28.08 16.34
N LEU A 757 -4.96 -27.97 16.47
CA LEU A 757 -4.01 -27.59 15.43
C LEU A 757 -3.59 -28.73 14.47
N GLU A 758 -4.36 -29.82 14.35
CA GLU A 758 -3.97 -30.94 13.48
C GLU A 758 -5.00 -31.23 12.37
N PRO A 759 -4.57 -31.32 11.10
CA PRO A 759 -5.44 -31.83 10.03
C PRO A 759 -5.66 -33.35 10.24
N ASN A 760 -6.92 -33.76 10.33
CA ASN A 760 -7.41 -35.16 10.31
C ASN A 760 -7.55 -35.94 11.63
N SER A 761 -7.89 -35.32 12.76
CA SER A 761 -8.23 -36.05 14.00
C SER A 761 -9.73 -36.01 14.37
N GLY A 762 -10.56 -36.88 13.77
CA GLY A 762 -11.92 -37.22 14.26
C GLY A 762 -12.95 -36.06 14.31
N PRO A 763 -14.20 -36.29 14.77
CA PRO A 763 -15.23 -35.26 14.75
C PRO A 763 -14.93 -34.18 15.80
N ILE A 764 -14.24 -33.15 15.32
CA ILE A 764 -14.10 -31.84 15.95
C ILE A 764 -15.38 -31.09 15.60
N TRP A 765 -16.11 -30.63 16.62
CA TRP A 765 -17.40 -29.99 16.40
C TRP A 765 -17.19 -28.62 15.69
N PRO A 766 -17.79 -28.40 14.50
CA PRO A 766 -17.51 -27.23 13.67
C PRO A 766 -17.99 -25.92 14.31
N LEU A 767 -17.65 -24.77 13.70
CA LEU A 767 -18.21 -23.44 14.04
C LEU A 767 -19.75 -23.49 14.19
N SER A 768 -20.44 -24.34 13.43
CA SER A 768 -21.87 -24.60 13.59
C SER A 768 -22.27 -24.99 15.02
N THR A 769 -21.47 -25.80 15.70
CA THR A 769 -21.76 -26.23 17.08
C THR A 769 -21.55 -25.11 18.06
N VAL A 770 -20.48 -24.30 17.91
CA VAL A 770 -20.27 -23.11 18.74
C VAL A 770 -21.47 -22.17 18.63
N ILE A 771 -21.97 -21.95 17.41
CA ILE A 771 -23.13 -21.12 17.13
C ILE A 771 -24.40 -21.70 17.79
N LEU A 772 -24.68 -22.98 17.60
CA LEU A 772 -25.90 -23.62 18.12
C LEU A 772 -25.89 -23.78 19.63
N THR A 773 -24.74 -24.08 20.24
CA THR A 773 -24.59 -24.06 21.70
C THR A 773 -24.79 -22.65 22.26
N HIS A 774 -24.27 -21.62 21.58
CA HIS A 774 -24.54 -20.24 21.97
C HIS A 774 -26.02 -19.87 21.91
N GLN A 775 -26.73 -20.33 20.87
CA GLN A 775 -28.18 -20.16 20.76
C GLN A 775 -28.91 -20.87 21.91
N ALA A 776 -28.54 -22.12 22.21
CA ALA A 776 -29.17 -22.93 23.26
C ALA A 776 -28.94 -22.39 24.69
N ASP A 777 -27.78 -21.77 24.95
CA ASP A 777 -27.46 -21.16 26.24
C ASP A 777 -28.32 -19.92 26.55
N LYS A 778 -28.95 -19.32 25.53
CA LYS A 778 -29.91 -18.22 25.68
C LYS A 778 -31.23 -18.80 26.22
N LEU A 779 -31.32 -18.96 27.55
CA LEU A 779 -32.45 -19.50 28.35
C LEU A 779 -32.37 -20.99 28.73
N GLY A 780 -31.32 -21.72 28.34
CA GLY A 780 -31.06 -23.09 28.80
C GLY A 780 -32.03 -24.15 28.24
N LEU A 781 -32.60 -23.89 27.07
CA LEU A 781 -33.57 -24.76 26.41
C LEU A 781 -33.14 -24.95 24.96
N TRP A 782 -32.70 -26.16 24.62
CA TRP A 782 -32.41 -26.57 23.24
C TRP A 782 -33.65 -26.63 22.35
N ASP A 783 -34.84 -26.35 22.89
CA ASP A 783 -36.13 -26.63 22.26
C ASP A 783 -36.30 -25.86 20.95
N GLU A 784 -35.94 -24.57 20.89
CA GLU A 784 -36.01 -23.75 19.67
C GLU A 784 -34.99 -24.21 18.60
N VAL A 785 -33.79 -24.60 19.03
CA VAL A 785 -32.75 -25.17 18.14
C VAL A 785 -33.22 -26.49 17.54
N LYS A 786 -33.82 -27.35 18.36
CA LYS A 786 -34.37 -28.65 17.95
C LYS A 786 -35.53 -28.48 16.99
N GLU A 787 -36.46 -27.58 17.28
CA GLU A 787 -37.60 -27.28 16.40
C GLU A 787 -37.10 -26.85 15.01
N THR A 788 -36.12 -25.94 14.96
CA THR A 788 -35.48 -25.52 13.70
C THR A 788 -34.83 -26.69 12.97
N MET A 789 -34.15 -27.60 13.68
CA MET A 789 -33.55 -28.81 13.10
C MET A 789 -34.60 -29.77 12.52
N VAL A 790 -35.74 -29.94 13.21
CA VAL A 790 -36.87 -30.74 12.74
C VAL A 790 -37.47 -30.14 11.48
N GLU A 791 -37.69 -28.82 11.45
CA GLU A 791 -38.18 -28.12 10.26
C GLU A 791 -37.25 -28.33 9.06
N ILE A 792 -35.94 -28.22 9.25
CA ILE A 792 -34.97 -28.45 8.19
C ILE A 792 -35.01 -29.92 7.73
N LEU A 793 -35.07 -30.89 8.63
CA LEU A 793 -35.19 -32.31 8.27
C LEU A 793 -36.42 -32.58 7.39
N LEU A 794 -37.57 -31.98 7.74
CA LEU A 794 -38.81 -32.10 6.97
C LEU A 794 -38.68 -31.51 5.56
N VAL A 795 -37.95 -30.40 5.39
CA VAL A 795 -37.74 -29.77 4.08
C VAL A 795 -36.95 -30.65 3.10
N TYR A 796 -36.06 -31.51 3.60
CA TYR A 796 -35.22 -32.39 2.77
C TYR A 796 -35.69 -33.84 2.70
N CYS A 797 -36.79 -34.17 3.38
CA CYS A 797 -37.40 -35.48 3.33
C CYS A 797 -38.45 -35.52 2.21
N ASP A 798 -38.31 -36.43 1.25
CA ASP A 798 -39.23 -36.55 0.10
C ASP A 798 -40.57 -37.25 0.44
N ASP A 799 -40.86 -37.57 1.72
CA ASP A 799 -42.05 -38.30 2.16
C ASP A 799 -42.84 -37.51 3.23
N ASP A 800 -44.03 -37.03 2.84
CA ASP A 800 -44.97 -36.29 3.69
C ASP A 800 -45.64 -37.16 4.78
N SER A 801 -45.40 -38.48 4.80
CA SER A 801 -46.06 -39.43 5.71
C SER A 801 -45.23 -39.83 6.95
N VAL A 802 -44.05 -39.23 7.12
CA VAL A 802 -43.17 -39.50 8.27
C VAL A 802 -43.70 -38.74 9.50
N ASP A 803 -44.00 -39.46 10.58
CA ASP A 803 -44.33 -38.88 11.89
C ASP A 803 -43.27 -37.81 12.29
N GLU A 804 -43.68 -36.71 12.95
CA GLU A 804 -42.78 -35.60 13.34
C GLU A 804 -41.42 -36.11 13.82
N PHE A 805 -40.33 -35.77 13.12
CA PHE A 805 -38.98 -36.16 13.53
C PHE A 805 -38.75 -35.74 14.98
N VAL A 806 -38.36 -36.68 15.84
CA VAL A 806 -38.10 -36.40 17.25
C VAL A 806 -36.59 -36.23 17.46
N ILE A 807 -36.18 -35.08 17.96
CA ILE A 807 -34.79 -34.79 18.32
C ILE A 807 -34.66 -34.75 19.85
N ASP A 808 -34.07 -35.80 20.41
CA ASP A 808 -33.87 -35.96 21.85
C ASP A 808 -32.42 -35.62 22.28
N GLY A 809 -32.24 -35.24 23.54
CA GLY A 809 -30.93 -34.93 24.14
C GLY A 809 -30.80 -33.52 24.71
N GLN A 810 -29.78 -33.31 25.55
CA GLN A 810 -29.47 -32.01 26.18
C GLN A 810 -28.04 -31.52 25.92
N THR A 811 -27.22 -32.34 25.27
CA THR A 811 -25.87 -31.97 24.82
C THR A 811 -25.82 -31.99 23.30
N SER A 812 -24.92 -31.21 22.70
CA SER A 812 -24.69 -31.21 21.25
C SER A 812 -24.41 -32.63 20.71
N SER A 813 -23.66 -33.43 21.48
CA SER A 813 -23.37 -34.84 21.19
C SER A 813 -24.59 -35.74 21.17
N ASP A 814 -25.53 -35.56 22.10
CA ASP A 814 -26.74 -36.39 22.15
C ASP A 814 -27.72 -36.00 21.04
N ILE A 815 -27.86 -34.70 20.77
CA ILE A 815 -28.70 -34.16 19.69
C ILE A 815 -28.21 -34.67 18.33
N TYR A 816 -26.89 -34.62 18.08
CA TYR A 816 -26.32 -35.15 16.85
C TYR A 816 -26.61 -36.63 16.64
N ARG A 817 -26.46 -37.45 17.69
CA ARG A 817 -26.80 -38.88 17.59
C ARG A 817 -28.29 -39.08 17.27
N SER A 818 -29.17 -38.27 17.85
CA SER A 818 -30.61 -38.30 17.55
C SER A 818 -30.88 -37.95 16.09
N VAL A 819 -30.26 -36.89 15.56
CA VAL A 819 -30.38 -36.48 14.14
C VAL A 819 -29.85 -37.57 13.21
N ASN A 820 -28.68 -38.14 13.52
CA ASN A 820 -28.09 -39.21 12.70
C ASN A 820 -28.98 -40.46 12.70
N THR A 821 -29.59 -40.80 13.83
CA THR A 821 -30.54 -41.93 13.93
C THR A 821 -31.78 -41.70 13.06
N ASN A 822 -32.31 -40.48 13.02
CA ASN A 822 -33.42 -40.12 12.14
C ASN A 822 -33.01 -40.23 10.67
N ILE A 823 -31.84 -39.73 10.27
CA ILE A 823 -31.37 -39.83 8.87
C ILE A 823 -31.12 -41.30 8.49
N ASP A 824 -30.47 -42.09 9.35
CA ASP A 824 -30.18 -43.51 9.13
C ASP A 824 -31.45 -44.37 8.99
N ALA A 825 -32.51 -44.02 9.71
CA ALA A 825 -33.80 -44.72 9.62
C ALA A 825 -34.51 -44.49 8.27
N TYR A 826 -34.24 -43.35 7.63
CA TYR A 826 -34.94 -42.89 6.43
C TYR A 826 -33.99 -42.52 5.27
N VAL A 827 -32.81 -43.15 5.18
CA VAL A 827 -31.74 -42.83 4.20
C VAL A 827 -32.25 -42.76 2.76
N THR A 828 -33.24 -43.56 2.39
CA THR A 828 -33.82 -43.60 1.04
C THR A 828 -34.59 -42.35 0.64
N TYR A 829 -34.97 -41.51 1.61
CA TYR A 829 -35.79 -40.31 1.44
C TYR A 829 -34.98 -39.02 1.51
N PHE A 830 -33.67 -39.12 1.74
CA PHE A 830 -32.75 -37.99 1.77
C PHE A 830 -31.85 -37.99 0.52
N PRO A 831 -31.27 -36.83 0.15
CA PRO A 831 -30.26 -36.75 -0.89
C PRO A 831 -29.06 -37.68 -0.64
N THR A 832 -28.42 -38.15 -1.72
CA THR A 832 -27.19 -38.95 -1.60
C THR A 832 -26.11 -38.16 -0.88
N ASP A 833 -25.45 -38.78 0.10
CA ASP A 833 -24.42 -38.20 0.98
C ASP A 833 -24.94 -37.20 2.04
N PHE A 834 -26.26 -37.09 2.25
CA PHE A 834 -26.84 -36.23 3.31
C PHE A 834 -26.57 -36.80 4.71
N SER A 835 -26.19 -35.94 5.65
CA SER A 835 -25.67 -36.31 6.96
C SER A 835 -26.18 -35.41 8.09
N ALA A 836 -25.94 -35.82 9.35
CA ALA A 836 -26.25 -34.97 10.50
C ALA A 836 -25.43 -33.66 10.52
N ASP A 837 -24.23 -33.65 9.92
CA ASP A 837 -23.40 -32.44 9.78
C ASP A 837 -24.12 -31.37 8.94
N ASP A 838 -24.82 -31.77 7.88
CA ASP A 838 -25.60 -30.86 7.02
C ASP A 838 -26.70 -30.15 7.82
N ILE A 839 -27.40 -30.88 8.70
CA ILE A 839 -28.43 -30.31 9.57
C ILE A 839 -27.83 -29.29 10.54
N PHE A 840 -26.72 -29.64 11.20
CA PHE A 840 -26.03 -28.71 12.10
C PHE A 840 -25.55 -27.45 11.37
N TYR A 841 -24.98 -27.61 10.17
CA TYR A 841 -24.57 -26.49 9.33
C TYR A 841 -25.76 -25.59 8.93
N LEU A 842 -26.85 -26.18 8.44
CA LEU A 842 -28.03 -25.44 7.99
C LEU A 842 -28.74 -24.74 9.15
N SER A 843 -28.84 -25.37 10.32
CA SER A 843 -29.41 -24.74 11.52
C SER A 843 -28.55 -23.57 11.99
N ALA A 844 -27.22 -23.73 12.01
CA ALA A 844 -26.31 -22.63 12.36
C ALA A 844 -26.42 -21.48 11.36
N GLN A 845 -26.53 -21.80 10.06
CA GLN A 845 -26.77 -20.80 9.02
C GLN A 845 -28.10 -20.06 9.25
N HIS A 846 -29.18 -20.79 9.55
CA HIS A 846 -30.50 -20.20 9.82
C HIS A 846 -30.41 -19.21 10.98
N TYR A 847 -29.77 -19.59 12.08
CA TYR A 847 -29.60 -18.73 13.23
C TYR A 847 -28.75 -17.47 12.95
N ILE A 848 -27.66 -17.59 12.18
CA ILE A 848 -26.89 -16.41 11.75
C ILE A 848 -27.78 -15.48 10.90
N ASP A 849 -28.52 -16.05 9.96
CA ASP A 849 -29.42 -15.31 9.09
C ASP A 849 -30.53 -14.62 9.92
N GLU A 850 -31.01 -15.22 11.01
CA GLU A 850 -31.93 -14.59 11.96
C GLU A 850 -31.31 -13.44 12.77
N ILE A 851 -30.11 -13.62 13.33
CA ILE A 851 -29.39 -12.53 14.03
C ILE A 851 -29.15 -11.36 13.08
N CYS A 852 -28.83 -11.66 11.82
CA CYS A 852 -28.57 -10.65 10.82
C CYS A 852 -29.86 -10.07 10.22
N ARG A 853 -31.05 -10.65 10.40
CA ARG A 853 -32.29 -10.03 9.91
C ARG A 853 -32.58 -8.74 10.69
N PRO A 854 -32.73 -7.57 10.04
CA PRO A 854 -33.07 -6.35 10.75
C PRO A 854 -34.47 -6.51 11.39
N SER A 855 -34.61 -6.11 12.66
CA SER A 855 -35.92 -5.92 13.29
C SER A 855 -36.67 -4.81 12.56
N ILE A 856 -37.60 -5.19 11.68
CA ILE A 856 -38.47 -4.28 10.89
C ILE A 856 -39.40 -3.44 11.79
N SER A 857 -39.47 -3.69 13.09
CA SER A 857 -40.54 -3.19 13.93
C SER A 857 -40.51 -1.69 14.27
N ASP A 858 -39.37 -1.00 14.15
CA ASP A 858 -39.25 0.30 14.83
C ASP A 858 -39.15 1.55 13.94
N HIS A 859 -38.95 1.44 12.62
CA HIS A 859 -38.79 2.64 11.77
C HIS A 859 -39.59 2.57 10.46
N VAL A 860 -40.84 3.02 10.54
CA VAL A 860 -41.82 3.14 9.43
C VAL A 860 -41.54 4.34 8.51
N GLN A 861 -40.51 5.15 8.76
CA GLN A 861 -40.19 6.31 7.92
C GLN A 861 -38.82 6.19 7.28
N GLN A 862 -38.79 5.60 6.07
CA GLN A 862 -38.10 6.06 4.86
C GLN A 862 -37.87 4.87 3.91
N ASP A 863 -38.17 5.08 2.63
CA ASP A 863 -38.14 4.16 1.47
C ASP A 863 -36.78 3.48 1.15
N LYS A 864 -35.84 3.40 2.10
CA LYS A 864 -34.56 2.72 1.91
C LYS A 864 -34.64 1.32 2.50
N ARG A 865 -34.73 0.29 1.63
CA ARG A 865 -34.56 -1.12 2.02
C ARG A 865 -33.19 -1.32 2.68
N LEU A 866 -33.17 -2.07 3.76
CA LEU A 866 -31.95 -2.50 4.44
C LEU A 866 -31.48 -3.76 3.72
N THR A 867 -30.72 -3.60 2.63
CA THR A 867 -30.06 -4.74 1.99
C THR A 867 -28.75 -4.96 2.72
N ILE A 868 -28.78 -5.81 3.74
CA ILE A 868 -27.55 -6.48 4.14
C ILE A 868 -27.08 -7.19 2.89
N GLY A 869 -25.86 -6.89 2.46
CA GLY A 869 -25.22 -7.51 1.31
C GLY A 869 -24.95 -8.99 1.58
N TYR A 870 -26.01 -9.76 1.75
CA TYR A 870 -26.08 -11.18 1.54
C TYR A 870 -27.35 -11.41 0.74
N SER A 871 -27.26 -11.19 -0.58
CA SER A 871 -28.07 -12.07 -1.43
C SER A 871 -27.53 -13.46 -1.14
N PRO A 872 -28.34 -14.44 -0.70
CA PRO A 872 -27.86 -15.82 -0.57
C PRO A 872 -27.14 -16.16 -1.87
N LEU A 873 -25.85 -16.46 -1.73
CA LEU A 873 -24.91 -16.41 -2.83
C LEU A 873 -25.39 -17.33 -3.95
N ALA A 874 -25.35 -16.85 -5.20
CA ALA A 874 -25.92 -17.55 -6.35
C ALA A 874 -25.29 -18.93 -6.63
N TYR A 875 -24.17 -19.27 -5.97
CA TYR A 875 -23.42 -20.53 -6.09
C TYR A 875 -23.37 -21.34 -4.77
N LEU A 876 -23.93 -20.83 -3.66
CA LEU A 876 -24.10 -21.55 -2.39
C LEU A 876 -25.55 -21.43 -1.94
N LYS A 877 -26.44 -21.86 -2.82
CA LYS A 877 -27.67 -22.47 -2.33
C LYS A 877 -27.33 -23.89 -1.90
N PRO A 878 -28.15 -24.52 -1.05
CA PRO A 878 -28.25 -25.98 -1.07
C PRO A 878 -28.48 -26.44 -2.53
N LEU A 879 -28.51 -27.71 -2.80
CA LEU A 879 -28.77 -28.28 -4.13
C LEU A 879 -30.04 -27.74 -4.91
N TYR A 880 -30.74 -26.67 -4.49
CA TYR A 880 -31.95 -26.14 -5.13
C TYR A 880 -32.08 -24.58 -5.15
N PRO A 881 -32.69 -23.95 -6.20
CA PRO A 881 -32.45 -22.54 -6.58
C PRO A 881 -33.56 -21.53 -6.23
N VAL A 882 -33.21 -20.31 -5.75
CA VAL A 882 -34.05 -19.08 -5.83
C VAL A 882 -33.23 -17.81 -6.16
N SER A 883 -33.41 -17.17 -7.33
CA SER A 883 -32.80 -15.84 -7.63
C SER A 883 -33.84 -14.80 -8.01
N ILE A 884 -33.64 -13.57 -7.53
CA ILE A 884 -34.47 -12.37 -7.77
C ILE A 884 -34.06 -11.65 -9.07
N SER A 885 -35.07 -11.06 -9.70
CA SER A 885 -35.14 -10.41 -11.00
C SER A 885 -35.07 -8.88 -10.93
N THR A 886 -34.80 -8.22 -12.07
CA THR A 886 -35.41 -6.92 -12.45
C THR A 886 -35.64 -6.94 -13.98
N ILE A 887 -36.86 -7.27 -14.43
CA ILE A 887 -38.00 -6.40 -14.81
C ILE A 887 -37.71 -5.49 -16.02
N ASN A 888 -38.28 -5.85 -17.18
CA ASN A 888 -39.24 -5.01 -17.93
C ASN A 888 -39.87 -5.82 -19.10
N SER A 889 -41.08 -5.60 -19.62
CA SER A 889 -42.07 -4.52 -19.37
C SER A 889 -43.53 -4.90 -19.70
N ARG A 890 -43.86 -6.15 -20.10
CA ARG A 890 -45.14 -6.41 -20.81
C ARG A 890 -45.85 -7.76 -20.58
N SER A 891 -45.39 -8.63 -19.66
CA SER A 891 -46.05 -9.93 -19.45
C SER A 891 -46.63 -10.06 -18.04
N THR A 892 -47.95 -10.00 -17.95
CA THR A 892 -48.72 -10.63 -16.87
C THR A 892 -48.73 -12.13 -17.13
N GLU A 893 -48.49 -12.93 -16.10
CA GLU A 893 -48.46 -14.41 -16.08
C GLU A 893 -47.08 -15.09 -16.15
N GLN A 894 -47.03 -16.18 -15.39
CA GLN A 894 -45.89 -16.84 -14.75
C GLN A 894 -44.75 -17.23 -15.70
N SER A 895 -43.53 -16.79 -15.36
CA SER A 895 -42.31 -17.11 -16.10
C SER A 895 -41.77 -18.48 -15.69
N LYS A 896 -41.68 -19.39 -16.66
CA LYS A 896 -41.01 -20.71 -16.56
C LYS A 896 -39.49 -20.55 -16.69
N PHE A 897 -38.72 -21.31 -15.89
CA PHE A 897 -37.26 -21.35 -15.86
C PHE A 897 -36.69 -22.37 -16.86
N ILE A 898 -35.56 -22.07 -17.52
CA ILE A 898 -34.75 -23.02 -18.29
C ILE A 898 -33.30 -22.92 -17.79
N VAL A 899 -32.69 -24.07 -17.46
CA VAL A 899 -31.37 -24.26 -16.81
C VAL A 899 -30.42 -24.96 -17.79
N ALA A 900 -29.13 -24.58 -17.81
CA ALA A 900 -28.07 -25.34 -18.48
C ALA A 900 -26.99 -25.76 -17.46
N HIS A 901 -26.63 -27.05 -17.48
CA HIS A 901 -25.69 -27.69 -16.57
C HIS A 901 -24.24 -27.58 -17.07
N SER A 902 -23.29 -27.38 -16.17
CA SER A 902 -21.97 -28.02 -16.28
C SER A 902 -21.54 -28.53 -14.91
N LYS A 903 -21.15 -29.81 -14.86
CA LYS A 903 -20.76 -30.52 -13.63
C LYS A 903 -19.48 -29.90 -13.04
N PRO A 904 -19.34 -29.85 -11.71
CA PRO A 904 -18.02 -29.73 -11.10
C PRO A 904 -17.21 -30.99 -11.42
N ASN A 905 -15.98 -30.83 -11.88
CA ASN A 905 -15.01 -31.92 -11.85
C ASN A 905 -14.81 -32.29 -10.37
N ARG A 906 -15.33 -33.45 -9.96
CA ARG A 906 -14.60 -34.29 -9.01
C ARG A 906 -13.31 -34.68 -9.75
N ILE A 907 -12.16 -34.19 -9.29
CA ILE A 907 -10.87 -34.88 -9.44
C ILE A 907 -10.61 -35.58 -8.12
#